data_AF-A0A222T0J4-F1
#
_entry.id   AF-A0A222T0J4-F1
#
_cell.length_a   1.000
_cell.length_b   1.000
_cell.length_c   1.000
_cell.angle_alpha   90.00
_cell.angle_beta   90.00
_cell.angle_gamma   90.00
#
_symmetry.space_group_name_H-M   'P 1'
#
loop_
_entity.id
_entity.type
_entity.pdbx_description
1 polymer ?
#
loop_
_entity_poly.entity_id
_entity_poly.type
_entity_poly.pdbx_seq_one_letter_code
_entity_poly.pdbx_strand_id
1 'polypeptide(L)'
;MKISFLLHNAYGIGGTIRSTFNVAGALAAHHTVEIVSLIRTIDTPNLPLHPAVRLRPLIDLRPHDDGVRAGDLGHPLLSRPSAHVPDAEARGTTNFNALTDERVAGHLDRTDADVVIATRPGLVIYLAALGRTGRFLRIGQEHRLYGTHRAEIRAACDAAIPHLDAYTSVSEADAATHRAHLPGVTTRLTALPNGVPATGIEPSDGRAKLVVAAGRLIPVKRYDLLVAAWETVAAKHPDWRLRIYGRGPQLPALRRQIDKLGLADHITLMGAHSPIETEWAKGAIAAVTSREESFGMTIVEAMHCGVPVVATDCPHGPGEIITDGRDGLLVPLGDADGIAKGLLTLIEDGELRRSMGEAARIAARRYAPERVAASYERLIEELHTARGTEAPAGRRRTVTPLRGRATGTPLAVTLKGAVKQLVRRPLRPIASCRVTAEGNLSVLLEPAEVRGGGLELTVTRRKSDEAPLRVPLLPPAGIAPSEPWTATLDRATLDLAEGRWDLHVVRRSDGVRRRVGCRFAEGRGLLDLEPLPGSPVAWWIPYATVDGFLALRAWRRPVHAEARVIRMDAEGLAVEGTLYGARFGPGAAPTAVATPSRGPARSFLTGATALDGGRFRFTVPYERIQQARTDDEGVAAWTLTLHKSAGSEIPIPIGRIVGDIVDRNKTDLFPVTHGVRPHLTGTGDLTIISPITDN
;
A
#
# COMPACT_ATOMS: atom_id res chain seq x y z
N MET A 1 -28.55 12.94 -11.43
CA MET A 1 -28.92 13.54 -10.12
C MET A 1 -27.72 14.27 -9.54
N LYS A 2 -27.91 15.04 -8.47
CA LYS A 2 -26.86 15.56 -7.60
C LYS A 2 -26.81 14.72 -6.31
N ILE A 3 -25.66 14.09 -6.06
CA ILE A 3 -25.42 13.23 -4.90
C ILE A 3 -24.41 13.91 -3.98
N SER A 4 -24.77 14.06 -2.71
CA SER A 4 -23.90 14.64 -1.68
C SER A 4 -23.53 13.59 -0.64
N PHE A 5 -22.24 13.25 -0.52
CA PHE A 5 -21.74 12.42 0.57
C PHE A 5 -21.35 13.32 1.75
N LEU A 6 -21.93 13.08 2.92
CA LEU A 6 -21.44 13.62 4.18
C LEU A 6 -20.37 12.69 4.73
N LEU A 7 -19.15 13.21 4.88
CA LEU A 7 -18.02 12.47 5.39
C LEU A 7 -17.38 13.23 6.53
N HIS A 8 -16.98 12.53 7.60
CA HIS A 8 -16.47 13.22 8.79
C HIS A 8 -15.14 13.94 8.50
N ASN A 9 -14.16 13.24 7.95
CA ASN A 9 -12.87 13.81 7.58
C ASN A 9 -12.36 13.20 6.27
N ALA A 10 -12.48 13.93 5.16
CA ALA A 10 -11.99 13.51 3.84
C ALA A 10 -10.46 13.63 3.67
N TYR A 11 -9.76 14.22 4.63
CA TYR A 11 -8.33 14.50 4.56
C TYR A 11 -7.46 13.47 5.30
N GLY A 12 -8.10 12.58 6.08
CA GLY A 12 -7.42 11.47 6.73
C GLY A 12 -7.08 10.31 5.78
N ILE A 13 -6.55 9.23 6.36
CA ILE A 13 -6.33 7.95 5.67
C ILE A 13 -7.16 6.90 6.40
N GLY A 14 -8.11 6.27 5.71
CA GLY A 14 -9.00 5.29 6.33
C GLY A 14 -9.88 4.56 5.32
N GLY A 15 -10.45 3.42 5.75
CA GLY A 15 -11.27 2.56 4.89
C GLY A 15 -12.50 3.28 4.36
N THR A 16 -13.27 3.92 5.24
CA THR A 16 -14.46 4.72 4.88
C THR A 16 -14.13 5.83 3.87
N ILE A 17 -13.01 6.54 4.06
CA ILE A 17 -12.60 7.62 3.14
C ILE A 17 -12.31 7.04 1.76
N ARG A 18 -11.53 5.94 1.70
CA ARG A 18 -11.18 5.25 0.46
C ARG A 18 -12.42 4.73 -0.26
N SER A 19 -13.29 3.99 0.43
CA SER A 19 -14.51 3.41 -0.16
C SER A 19 -15.46 4.49 -0.67
N THR A 20 -15.65 5.59 0.08
CA THR A 20 -16.48 6.71 -0.37
C THR A 20 -15.86 7.41 -1.58
N PHE A 21 -14.55 7.63 -1.61
CA PHE A 21 -13.87 8.24 -2.77
C PHE A 21 -14.02 7.38 -4.02
N ASN A 22 -13.87 6.06 -3.89
CA ASN A 22 -14.00 5.12 -4.99
C ASN A 22 -15.41 5.16 -5.61
N VAL A 23 -16.46 5.00 -4.78
CA VAL A 23 -17.84 4.99 -5.28
C VAL A 23 -18.28 6.38 -5.76
N ALA A 24 -17.85 7.46 -5.10
CA ALA A 24 -18.12 8.83 -5.56
C ALA A 24 -17.48 9.10 -6.92
N GLY A 25 -16.26 8.62 -7.15
CA GLY A 25 -15.58 8.71 -8.44
C GLY A 25 -16.34 7.98 -9.55
N ALA A 26 -16.82 6.77 -9.28
CA ALA A 26 -17.62 6.00 -10.23
C ALA A 26 -18.99 6.66 -10.52
N LEU A 27 -19.70 7.11 -9.49
CA LEU A 27 -20.97 7.84 -9.65
C LEU A 27 -20.79 9.16 -10.44
N ALA A 28 -19.63 9.81 -10.34
CA ALA A 28 -19.34 11.04 -11.07
C ALA A 28 -19.26 10.86 -12.60
N ALA A 29 -19.25 9.62 -13.10
CA ALA A 29 -19.38 9.34 -14.53
C ALA A 29 -20.77 9.73 -15.08
N HIS A 30 -21.82 9.66 -14.26
CA HIS A 30 -23.21 9.87 -14.67
C HIS A 30 -23.95 10.94 -13.85
N HIS A 31 -23.42 11.30 -12.68
CA HIS A 31 -24.05 12.24 -11.74
C HIS A 31 -23.14 13.40 -11.37
N THR A 32 -23.74 14.47 -10.85
CA THR A 32 -22.98 15.52 -10.16
C THR A 32 -22.72 15.05 -8.74
N VAL A 33 -21.47 14.81 -8.37
CA VAL A 33 -21.14 14.27 -7.05
C VAL A 33 -20.32 15.30 -6.26
N GLU A 34 -20.74 15.55 -5.02
CA GLU A 34 -19.93 16.26 -4.04
C GLU A 34 -19.68 15.42 -2.79
N ILE A 35 -18.50 15.59 -2.19
CA ILE A 35 -18.16 15.14 -0.85
C ILE A 35 -18.08 16.39 0.02
N VAL A 36 -18.90 16.40 1.07
CA VAL A 36 -18.93 17.43 2.09
C VAL A 36 -18.24 16.86 3.31
N SER A 37 -16.98 17.27 3.50
CA SER A 37 -16.19 16.90 4.66
C SER A 37 -16.63 17.76 5.85
N LEU A 38 -16.88 17.17 7.02
CA LEU A 38 -17.20 17.96 8.20
C LEU A 38 -16.02 18.85 8.58
N ILE A 39 -14.82 18.28 8.62
CA ILE A 39 -13.59 19.00 8.95
C ILE A 39 -12.54 18.97 7.83
N ARG A 40 -11.63 19.94 7.86
CA ARG A 40 -10.35 19.95 7.13
C ARG A 40 -9.21 20.25 8.09
N THR A 41 -8.13 19.49 7.98
CA THR A 41 -6.93 19.67 8.81
C THR A 41 -5.65 19.89 7.99
N ILE A 42 -5.71 19.65 6.68
CA ILE A 42 -4.61 19.83 5.72
C ILE A 42 -5.15 20.33 4.37
N ASP A 43 -4.28 20.79 3.49
CA ASP A 43 -4.69 21.41 2.23
C ASP A 43 -5.29 20.43 1.22
N THR A 44 -4.68 19.26 1.07
CA THR A 44 -5.12 18.29 0.07
C THR A 44 -5.32 16.93 0.73
N PRO A 45 -6.34 16.16 0.32
CA PRO A 45 -6.52 14.80 0.83
C PRO A 45 -5.28 13.94 0.57
N ASN A 46 -4.97 13.06 1.51
CA ASN A 46 -3.89 12.07 1.34
C ASN A 46 -4.25 10.97 0.33
N LEU A 47 -5.54 10.72 0.11
CA LEU A 47 -6.02 9.74 -0.86
C LEU A 47 -6.42 10.43 -2.16
N PRO A 48 -6.14 9.82 -3.33
CA PRO A 48 -6.52 10.39 -4.62
C PRO A 48 -8.04 10.46 -4.76
N LEU A 49 -8.56 11.63 -5.14
CA LEU A 49 -9.97 11.85 -5.44
C LEU A 49 -10.15 12.06 -6.94
N HIS A 50 -11.20 11.46 -7.51
CA HIS A 50 -11.51 11.65 -8.92
C HIS A 50 -11.81 13.14 -9.24
N PRO A 51 -11.22 13.75 -10.28
CA PRO A 51 -11.34 15.18 -10.56
C PRO A 51 -12.76 15.71 -10.78
N ALA A 52 -13.69 14.83 -11.19
CA ALA A 52 -15.09 15.20 -11.37
C ALA A 52 -15.89 15.27 -10.05
N VAL A 53 -15.31 14.82 -8.93
CA VAL A 53 -15.95 14.88 -7.62
C VAL A 53 -15.55 16.18 -6.93
N ARG A 54 -16.54 16.99 -6.53
CA ARG A 54 -16.29 18.22 -5.78
C ARG A 54 -16.07 17.90 -4.31
N LEU A 55 -14.93 18.27 -3.73
CA LEU A 55 -14.68 18.18 -2.29
C LEU A 55 -14.76 19.57 -1.64
N ARG A 56 -15.51 19.71 -0.55
CA ARG A 56 -15.51 20.93 0.27
C ARG A 56 -15.65 20.63 1.76
N PRO A 57 -14.95 21.36 2.65
CA PRO A 57 -15.15 21.24 4.08
C PRO A 57 -16.29 22.14 4.60
N LEU A 58 -16.83 21.84 5.78
CA LEU A 58 -17.74 22.71 6.53
C LEU A 58 -17.01 23.50 7.64
N ILE A 59 -15.96 22.90 8.20
CA ILE A 59 -15.12 23.48 9.26
C ILE A 59 -13.66 23.36 8.85
N ASP A 60 -12.91 24.46 8.94
CA ASP A 60 -11.48 24.52 8.62
C ASP A 60 -10.63 24.64 9.90
N LEU A 61 -9.96 23.55 10.27
CA LEU A 61 -9.14 23.45 11.48
C LEU A 61 -7.64 23.53 11.16
N ARG A 62 -7.25 24.00 9.98
CA ARG A 62 -5.84 24.24 9.65
C ARG A 62 -5.30 25.40 10.51
N PRO A 63 -4.05 25.30 11.02
CA PRO A 63 -3.36 26.47 11.55
C PRO A 63 -3.12 27.47 10.41
N HIS A 64 -3.44 28.73 10.65
CA HIS A 64 -3.23 29.85 9.72
C HIS A 64 -2.30 30.86 10.37
N ASP A 65 -1.06 30.98 9.85
CA ASP A 65 -0.03 31.88 10.39
C ASP A 65 -0.08 33.30 9.83
N ASP A 66 -0.89 33.52 8.79
CA ASP A 66 -0.80 34.72 7.94
C ASP A 66 -1.81 35.82 8.28
N GLY A 67 -2.73 35.62 9.24
CA GLY A 67 -3.71 36.63 9.67
C GLY A 67 -4.74 37.07 8.60
N VAL A 68 -4.62 36.57 7.36
CA VAL A 68 -5.49 36.91 6.22
C VAL A 68 -6.63 35.90 6.05
N ARG A 69 -6.45 34.65 6.51
CA ARG A 69 -7.48 33.61 6.45
C ARG A 69 -8.00 33.29 7.85
N ALA A 70 -9.20 33.75 8.17
CA ALA A 70 -9.91 33.29 9.36
C ALA A 70 -10.36 31.83 9.15
N GLY A 71 -9.65 30.87 9.75
CA GLY A 71 -10.13 29.51 9.91
C GLY A 71 -11.13 29.40 11.07
N ASP A 72 -11.62 28.18 11.34
CA ASP A 72 -12.50 27.90 12.48
C ASP A 72 -11.71 27.48 13.73
N LEU A 73 -10.37 27.37 13.65
CA LEU A 73 -9.52 27.07 14.80
C LEU A 73 -9.70 28.13 15.90
N GLY A 74 -10.07 27.69 17.11
CA GLY A 74 -10.35 28.59 18.23
C GLY A 74 -11.79 29.14 18.29
N HIS A 75 -12.67 28.74 17.37
CA HIS A 75 -14.07 29.15 17.41
C HIS A 75 -14.75 28.70 18.73
N PRO A 76 -15.49 29.56 19.45
CA PRO A 76 -16.04 29.25 20.79
C PRO A 76 -16.98 28.04 20.82
N LEU A 77 -17.67 27.76 19.72
CA LEU A 77 -18.57 26.59 19.62
C LEU A 77 -17.83 25.25 19.53
N LEU A 78 -16.51 25.22 19.25
CA LEU A 78 -15.75 23.97 19.20
C LEU A 78 -15.63 23.29 20.56
N SER A 79 -15.68 24.05 21.66
CA SER A 79 -15.59 23.51 23.03
C SER A 79 -16.96 23.16 23.63
N ARG A 80 -18.06 23.53 22.96
CA ARG A 80 -19.42 23.26 23.42
C ARG A 80 -19.88 21.90 22.90
N PRO A 81 -20.45 21.01 23.74
CA PRO A 81 -20.98 19.73 23.29
C PRO A 81 -22.04 19.86 22.19
N SER A 82 -22.16 18.82 21.37
CA SER A 82 -23.25 18.71 20.39
C SER A 82 -24.59 18.51 21.10
N ALA A 83 -25.65 19.13 20.59
CA ALA A 83 -27.02 18.93 21.04
C ALA A 83 -27.69 17.69 20.40
N HIS A 84 -27.09 17.11 19.37
CA HIS A 84 -27.68 16.00 18.60
C HIS A 84 -26.90 14.70 18.74
N VAL A 85 -25.57 14.77 18.74
CA VAL A 85 -24.70 13.59 18.74
C VAL A 85 -24.33 13.23 20.18
N PRO A 86 -24.55 11.98 20.64
CA PRO A 86 -24.20 11.57 21.99
C PRO A 86 -22.72 11.76 22.29
N ASP A 87 -22.39 12.10 23.53
CA ASP A 87 -21.02 12.29 24.03
C ASP A 87 -20.07 11.12 23.69
N ALA A 88 -20.59 9.89 23.69
CA ALA A 88 -19.82 8.69 23.37
C ALA A 88 -19.31 8.65 21.92
N GLU A 89 -20.08 9.22 20.97
CA GLU A 89 -19.67 9.40 19.56
C GLU A 89 -19.00 10.76 19.34
N ALA A 90 -19.33 11.76 20.16
CA ALA A 90 -18.81 13.12 20.03
C ALA A 90 -17.34 13.25 20.45
N ARG A 91 -16.87 12.49 21.44
CA ARG A 91 -15.50 12.64 21.98
C ARG A 91 -14.43 11.90 21.17
N GLY A 92 -13.16 12.28 21.37
CA GLY A 92 -12.02 11.61 20.74
C GLY A 92 -11.72 12.15 19.34
N THR A 93 -11.51 11.26 18.37
CA THR A 93 -11.08 11.64 17.01
C THR A 93 -12.19 12.22 16.12
N THR A 94 -13.45 12.11 16.54
CA THR A 94 -14.62 12.62 15.82
C THR A 94 -14.95 14.06 16.23
N ASN A 95 -14.91 14.38 17.51
CA ASN A 95 -15.08 15.75 18.02
C ASN A 95 -16.34 16.47 17.49
N PHE A 96 -17.51 15.83 17.58
CA PHE A 96 -18.79 16.50 17.30
C PHE A 96 -19.10 17.52 18.40
N ASN A 97 -19.52 18.72 18.02
CA ASN A 97 -19.67 19.88 18.90
C ASN A 97 -20.75 20.85 18.38
N ALA A 98 -21.02 21.93 19.11
CA ALA A 98 -22.04 22.89 18.71
C ALA A 98 -21.73 23.57 17.35
N LEU A 99 -20.45 23.69 16.95
CA LEU A 99 -20.11 24.20 15.61
C LEU A 99 -20.46 23.20 14.52
N THR A 100 -20.25 21.90 14.77
CA THR A 100 -20.66 20.86 13.82
C THR A 100 -22.17 20.83 13.66
N ASP A 101 -22.94 21.01 14.74
CA ASP A 101 -24.41 21.14 14.69
C ASP A 101 -24.82 22.29 13.75
N GLU A 102 -24.29 23.50 14.01
CA GLU A 102 -24.63 24.71 13.24
C GLU A 102 -24.28 24.56 11.75
N ARG A 103 -23.07 24.09 11.45
CA ARG A 103 -22.59 24.00 10.06
C ARG A 103 -23.24 22.88 9.27
N VAL A 104 -23.57 21.75 9.90
CA VAL A 104 -24.31 20.66 9.26
C VAL A 104 -25.77 21.07 9.03
N ALA A 105 -26.45 21.66 10.02
CA ALA A 105 -27.80 22.18 9.87
C ALA A 105 -27.87 23.19 8.72
N GLY A 106 -26.99 24.20 8.72
CA GLY A 106 -26.92 25.21 7.67
C GLY A 106 -26.55 24.65 6.30
N HIS A 107 -25.85 23.52 6.22
CA HIS A 107 -25.60 22.83 4.96
C HIS A 107 -26.84 22.09 4.45
N LEU A 108 -27.49 21.28 5.30
CA LEU A 108 -28.67 20.49 4.96
C LEU A 108 -29.87 21.38 4.57
N ASP A 109 -30.01 22.55 5.20
CA ASP A 109 -31.06 23.51 4.85
C ASP A 109 -30.89 24.16 3.47
N ARG A 110 -29.65 24.27 2.99
CA ARG A 110 -29.31 24.96 1.74
C ARG A 110 -28.95 24.03 0.59
N THR A 111 -28.77 22.74 0.84
CA THR A 111 -28.39 21.81 -0.22
C THR A 111 -29.50 21.68 -1.27
N ASP A 112 -29.05 21.58 -2.52
CA ASP A 112 -29.77 21.29 -3.76
C ASP A 112 -29.49 19.85 -4.24
N ALA A 113 -28.91 19.00 -3.39
CA ALA A 113 -28.71 17.59 -3.71
C ALA A 113 -30.06 16.86 -3.76
N ASP A 114 -30.19 15.91 -4.70
CA ASP A 114 -31.34 15.00 -4.78
C ASP A 114 -31.22 13.88 -3.73
N VAL A 115 -29.97 13.52 -3.38
CA VAL A 115 -29.63 12.45 -2.43
C VAL A 115 -28.50 12.91 -1.52
N VAL A 116 -28.65 12.68 -0.21
CA VAL A 116 -27.63 12.90 0.81
C VAL A 116 -27.30 11.58 1.49
N ILE A 117 -26.01 11.21 1.48
CA ILE A 117 -25.51 9.94 2.03
C ILE A 117 -24.57 10.22 3.20
N ALA A 118 -24.92 9.80 4.41
CA ALA A 118 -24.11 9.98 5.62
C ALA A 118 -23.31 8.72 5.98
N THR A 119 -21.99 8.85 6.18
CA THR A 119 -21.04 7.71 6.18
C THR A 119 -20.52 7.27 7.55
N ARG A 120 -21.19 7.63 8.65
CA ARG A 120 -20.84 7.27 10.04
C ARG A 120 -22.00 7.60 11.01
N PRO A 121 -22.16 6.89 12.16
CA PRO A 121 -23.15 7.19 13.20
C PRO A 121 -23.48 8.66 13.46
N GLY A 122 -22.51 9.50 13.87
CA GLY A 122 -22.81 10.90 14.18
C GLY A 122 -23.41 11.69 13.00
N LEU A 123 -22.98 11.41 11.77
CA LEU A 123 -23.53 12.03 10.56
C LEU A 123 -24.90 11.47 10.19
N VAL A 124 -25.14 10.18 10.45
CA VAL A 124 -26.45 9.56 10.27
C VAL A 124 -27.45 10.19 11.23
N ILE A 125 -27.06 10.39 12.49
CA ILE A 125 -27.88 11.07 13.51
C ILE A 125 -28.21 12.50 13.07
N TYR A 126 -27.23 13.26 12.56
CA TYR A 126 -27.52 14.58 12.00
C TYR A 126 -28.47 14.52 10.80
N LEU A 127 -28.25 13.58 9.86
CA LEU A 127 -29.08 13.48 8.68
C LEU A 127 -30.54 13.13 9.03
N ALA A 128 -30.74 12.28 10.03
CA ALA A 128 -32.06 11.93 10.56
C ALA A 128 -32.72 13.12 11.28
N ALA A 129 -31.99 13.82 12.15
CA ALA A 129 -32.53 14.89 12.98
C ALA A 129 -32.74 16.22 12.23
N LEU A 130 -31.85 16.56 11.30
CA LEU A 130 -31.78 17.87 10.64
C LEU A 130 -32.17 17.82 9.15
N GLY A 131 -32.22 16.62 8.55
CA GLY A 131 -32.59 16.45 7.14
C GLY A 131 -34.11 16.53 6.93
N ARG A 132 -34.55 17.49 6.11
CA ARG A 132 -35.98 17.71 5.83
C ARG A 132 -36.57 16.60 4.93
N THR A 133 -37.56 15.88 5.45
CA THR A 133 -38.33 14.87 4.70
C THR A 133 -38.89 15.45 3.41
N GLY A 134 -38.85 14.67 2.32
CA GLY A 134 -39.41 15.07 1.01
C GLY A 134 -38.53 15.99 0.16
N ARG A 135 -37.50 16.64 0.72
CA ARG A 135 -36.59 17.51 -0.05
C ARG A 135 -35.52 16.74 -0.83
N PHE A 136 -34.96 15.70 -0.22
CA PHE A 136 -33.99 14.79 -0.81
C PHE A 136 -34.15 13.39 -0.21
N LEU A 137 -33.51 12.38 -0.81
CA LEU A 137 -33.36 11.07 -0.17
C LEU A 137 -32.27 11.13 0.90
N ARG A 138 -32.57 10.57 2.07
CA ARG A 138 -31.68 10.48 3.23
C ARG A 138 -31.22 9.05 3.37
N ILE A 139 -29.94 8.80 3.07
CA ILE A 139 -29.35 7.47 3.14
C ILE A 139 -28.27 7.45 4.22
N GLY A 140 -28.40 6.57 5.20
CA GLY A 140 -27.31 6.24 6.12
C GLY A 140 -26.42 5.13 5.55
N GLN A 141 -25.12 5.21 5.79
CA GLN A 141 -24.16 4.15 5.49
C GLN A 141 -23.27 3.88 6.70
N GLU A 142 -23.18 2.61 7.06
CA GLU A 142 -22.38 2.09 8.15
C GLU A 142 -21.18 1.28 7.65
N HIS A 143 -20.03 1.50 8.29
CA HIS A 143 -18.75 0.86 7.97
C HIS A 143 -18.21 0.02 9.14
N ARG A 144 -18.94 -0.06 10.25
CA ARG A 144 -18.66 -0.86 11.44
C ARG A 144 -19.82 -1.81 11.72
N LEU A 145 -19.53 -2.92 12.39
CA LEU A 145 -20.56 -3.89 12.75
C LEU A 145 -21.46 -3.32 13.84
N TYR A 146 -22.77 -3.61 13.77
CA TYR A 146 -23.80 -3.21 14.74
C TYR A 146 -23.36 -3.44 16.19
N GLY A 147 -22.87 -4.65 16.49
CA GLY A 147 -22.45 -5.06 17.84
C GLY A 147 -21.16 -4.40 18.35
N THR A 148 -20.40 -3.71 17.50
CA THR A 148 -19.12 -3.08 17.89
C THR A 148 -19.25 -1.64 18.37
N HIS A 149 -20.46 -1.06 18.25
CA HIS A 149 -20.77 0.25 18.80
C HIS A 149 -21.00 0.19 20.32
N ARG A 150 -20.65 1.27 21.01
CA ARG A 150 -21.08 1.47 22.40
C ARG A 150 -22.59 1.55 22.47
N ALA A 151 -23.17 1.14 23.59
CA ALA A 151 -24.62 1.02 23.74
C ALA A 151 -25.35 2.34 23.47
N GLU A 152 -24.80 3.47 23.91
CA GLU A 152 -25.39 4.81 23.71
C GLU A 152 -25.38 5.23 22.23
N ILE A 153 -24.30 4.92 21.51
CA ILE A 153 -24.17 5.21 20.07
C ILE A 153 -25.15 4.36 19.28
N ARG A 154 -25.23 3.07 19.62
CA ARG A 154 -26.15 2.12 18.99
C ARG A 154 -27.60 2.55 19.19
N ALA A 155 -28.01 2.86 20.42
CA ALA A 155 -29.36 3.35 20.71
C ALA A 155 -29.71 4.63 19.93
N ALA A 156 -28.76 5.57 19.82
CA ALA A 156 -28.98 6.78 19.04
C ALA A 156 -29.10 6.50 17.53
N CYS A 157 -28.33 5.55 16.99
CA CYS A 157 -28.47 5.11 15.60
C CYS A 157 -29.81 4.41 15.36
N ASP A 158 -30.21 3.51 16.25
CA ASP A 158 -31.49 2.80 16.17
C ASP A 158 -32.69 3.76 16.21
N ALA A 159 -32.60 4.83 17.00
CA ALA A 159 -33.59 5.90 17.00
C ALA A 159 -33.56 6.76 15.72
N ALA A 160 -32.38 6.93 15.10
CA ALA A 160 -32.22 7.72 13.87
C ALA A 160 -32.69 6.98 12.61
N ILE A 161 -32.47 5.67 12.53
CA ILE A 161 -32.73 4.85 11.34
C ILE A 161 -34.16 5.01 10.79
N PRO A 162 -35.25 4.95 11.60
CA PRO A 162 -36.62 5.11 11.12
C PRO A 162 -36.93 6.43 10.40
N HIS A 163 -36.07 7.45 10.57
CA HIS A 163 -36.23 8.75 9.93
C HIS A 163 -35.49 8.86 8.59
N LEU A 164 -34.84 7.79 8.14
CA LEU A 164 -34.12 7.71 6.86
C LEU A 164 -34.96 6.99 5.81
N ASP A 165 -34.63 7.22 4.54
CA ASP A 165 -35.21 6.48 3.42
C ASP A 165 -34.54 5.11 3.27
N ALA A 166 -33.22 5.07 3.46
CA ALA A 166 -32.48 3.82 3.52
C ALA A 166 -31.33 3.90 4.54
N TYR A 167 -30.95 2.74 5.04
CA TYR A 167 -29.74 2.54 5.83
C TYR A 167 -28.98 1.34 5.29
N THR A 168 -27.70 1.54 5.00
CA THR A 168 -26.87 0.59 4.28
C THR A 168 -25.71 0.12 5.13
N SER A 169 -25.50 -1.19 5.22
CA SER A 169 -24.30 -1.80 5.77
C SER A 169 -23.37 -2.23 4.64
N VAL A 170 -22.11 -2.53 4.96
CA VAL A 170 -21.12 -3.00 3.96
C VAL A 170 -21.12 -4.52 3.75
N SER A 171 -21.94 -5.26 4.50
CA SER A 171 -22.12 -6.72 4.41
C SER A 171 -23.58 -7.10 4.69
N GLU A 172 -24.05 -8.17 4.06
CA GLU A 172 -25.42 -8.67 4.24
C GLU A 172 -25.65 -9.25 5.63
N ALA A 173 -24.65 -9.88 6.23
CA ALA A 173 -24.74 -10.35 7.62
C ALA A 173 -25.08 -9.21 8.60
N ASP A 174 -24.49 -8.03 8.39
CA ASP A 174 -24.76 -6.85 9.23
C ASP A 174 -26.11 -6.21 8.88
N ALA A 175 -26.50 -6.19 7.59
CA ALA A 175 -27.84 -5.75 7.17
C ALA A 175 -28.94 -6.61 7.81
N ALA A 176 -28.74 -7.93 7.82
CA ALA A 176 -29.65 -8.88 8.46
C ALA A 176 -29.73 -8.64 9.98
N THR A 177 -28.60 -8.34 10.61
CA THR A 177 -28.56 -7.96 12.04
C THR A 177 -29.41 -6.72 12.31
N HIS A 178 -29.28 -5.67 11.50
CA HIS A 178 -30.12 -4.48 11.61
C HIS A 178 -31.61 -4.80 11.39
N ARG A 179 -31.96 -5.60 10.39
CA ARG A 179 -33.36 -6.04 10.13
C ARG A 179 -33.96 -6.80 11.32
N ALA A 180 -33.17 -7.62 12.00
CA ALA A 180 -33.62 -8.36 13.17
C ALA A 180 -33.86 -7.46 14.40
N HIS A 181 -33.03 -6.43 14.60
CA HIS A 181 -33.14 -5.52 15.75
C HIS A 181 -34.20 -4.43 15.56
N LEU A 182 -34.52 -4.10 14.31
CA LEU A 182 -35.48 -3.05 13.95
C LEU A 182 -36.66 -3.63 13.16
N PRO A 183 -37.44 -4.56 13.75
CA PRO A 183 -38.60 -5.14 13.06
C PRO A 183 -39.66 -4.06 12.80
N GLY A 184 -40.19 -4.03 11.57
CA GLY A 184 -41.30 -3.14 11.21
C GLY A 184 -40.91 -1.71 10.84
N VAL A 185 -39.62 -1.36 10.80
CA VAL A 185 -39.21 -0.06 10.24
C VAL A 185 -39.49 0.00 8.74
N THR A 186 -40.00 1.14 8.28
CA THR A 186 -40.27 1.38 6.85
C THR A 186 -39.01 1.73 6.07
N THR A 187 -37.95 2.19 6.77
CA THR A 187 -36.63 2.45 6.20
C THR A 187 -36.07 1.21 5.53
N ARG A 188 -35.55 1.37 4.30
CA ARG A 188 -34.93 0.27 3.56
C ARG A 188 -33.58 -0.10 4.18
N LEU A 189 -33.50 -1.28 4.81
CA LEU A 189 -32.26 -1.85 5.35
C LEU A 189 -31.66 -2.84 4.34
N THR A 190 -30.47 -2.55 3.81
CA THR A 190 -29.84 -3.38 2.76
C THR A 190 -28.32 -3.32 2.81
N ALA A 191 -27.63 -4.34 2.31
CA ALA A 191 -26.18 -4.28 2.13
C ALA A 191 -25.79 -3.59 0.82
N LEU A 192 -24.78 -2.72 0.89
CA LEU A 192 -24.03 -2.20 -0.25
C LEU A 192 -22.51 -2.31 0.06
N PRO A 193 -21.79 -3.24 -0.60
CA PRO A 193 -20.39 -3.48 -0.30
C PRO A 193 -19.50 -2.29 -0.65
N ASN A 194 -18.29 -2.28 -0.11
CA ASN A 194 -17.31 -1.25 -0.46
C ASN A 194 -16.78 -1.46 -1.89
N GLY A 195 -16.64 -0.36 -2.63
CA GLY A 195 -16.00 -0.36 -3.95
C GLY A 195 -14.48 -0.41 -3.83
N VAL A 196 -13.86 -1.40 -4.46
CA VAL A 196 -12.40 -1.57 -4.55
C VAL A 196 -12.02 -1.60 -6.03
N PRO A 197 -11.23 -0.63 -6.52
CA PRO A 197 -10.87 -0.54 -7.93
C PRO A 197 -9.98 -1.71 -8.33
N ALA A 198 -10.13 -2.13 -9.59
CA ALA A 198 -9.13 -2.99 -10.21
C ALA A 198 -7.76 -2.29 -10.20
N THR A 199 -6.69 -3.06 -10.04
CA THR A 199 -5.34 -2.50 -10.01
C THR A 199 -4.81 -2.31 -11.43
N GLY A 200 -3.96 -1.30 -11.63
CA GLY A 200 -3.13 -1.17 -12.84
C GLY A 200 -1.81 -1.93 -12.75
N ILE A 201 -1.65 -2.77 -11.71
CA ILE A 201 -0.44 -3.53 -11.39
C ILE A 201 -0.51 -4.88 -12.11
N GLU A 202 0.64 -5.42 -12.51
CA GLU A 202 0.68 -6.78 -13.04
C GLU A 202 0.18 -7.79 -11.99
N PRO A 203 -0.72 -8.72 -12.34
CA PRO A 203 -1.13 -9.77 -11.41
C PRO A 203 0.05 -10.62 -10.94
N SER A 204 -0.08 -11.21 -9.76
CA SER A 204 0.80 -12.28 -9.28
C SER A 204 0.73 -13.47 -10.23
N ASP A 205 1.89 -14.12 -10.43
CA ASP A 205 1.98 -15.40 -11.14
C ASP A 205 1.91 -16.60 -10.18
N GLY A 206 1.76 -16.35 -8.87
CA GLY A 206 1.66 -17.36 -7.83
C GLY A 206 2.93 -18.20 -7.63
N ARG A 207 4.09 -17.80 -8.16
CA ARG A 207 5.35 -18.57 -8.05
C ARG A 207 6.22 -18.18 -6.86
N ALA A 208 6.21 -16.90 -6.50
CA ALA A 208 7.02 -16.38 -5.40
C ALA A 208 6.74 -17.13 -4.09
N LYS A 209 7.79 -17.48 -3.35
CA LYS A 209 7.67 -18.14 -2.03
C LYS A 209 7.39 -17.13 -0.91
N LEU A 210 6.32 -16.35 -1.11
CA LEU A 210 5.99 -15.20 -0.28
C LEU A 210 4.50 -15.20 0.06
N VAL A 211 4.22 -15.16 1.36
CA VAL A 211 2.90 -14.83 1.91
C VAL A 211 2.90 -13.36 2.32
N VAL A 212 1.83 -12.65 1.97
CA VAL A 212 1.65 -11.23 2.29
C VAL A 212 0.46 -11.07 3.22
N ALA A 213 0.58 -10.21 4.22
CA ALA A 213 -0.54 -9.75 5.03
C ALA A 213 -0.48 -8.23 5.14
N ALA A 214 -1.63 -7.55 5.12
CA ALA A 214 -1.65 -6.09 5.23
C ALA A 214 -2.84 -5.56 6.03
N GLY A 215 -2.60 -4.50 6.81
CA GLY A 215 -3.62 -3.83 7.60
C GLY A 215 -3.07 -3.14 8.85
N ARG A 216 -3.94 -2.48 9.62
CA ARG A 216 -3.55 -1.84 10.88
C ARG A 216 -3.06 -2.89 11.90
N LEU A 217 -1.95 -2.65 12.58
CA LEU A 217 -1.40 -3.54 13.61
C LEU A 217 -2.12 -3.31 14.95
N ILE A 218 -3.38 -3.73 15.01
CA ILE A 218 -4.28 -3.60 16.17
C ILE A 218 -4.88 -4.96 16.53
N PRO A 219 -5.28 -5.20 17.81
CA PRO A 219 -5.66 -6.53 18.29
C PRO A 219 -6.71 -7.26 17.46
N VAL A 220 -7.67 -6.54 16.88
CA VAL A 220 -8.73 -7.16 16.06
C VAL A 220 -8.19 -7.86 14.79
N LYS A 221 -7.01 -7.49 14.27
CA LYS A 221 -6.40 -8.11 13.08
C LYS A 221 -5.67 -9.42 13.36
N ARG A 222 -5.44 -9.74 14.64
CA ARG A 222 -4.86 -10.99 15.14
C ARG A 222 -3.59 -11.47 14.41
N TYR A 223 -2.67 -10.54 14.10
CA TYR A 223 -1.36 -10.92 13.56
C TYR A 223 -0.55 -11.78 14.54
N ASP A 224 -0.89 -11.80 15.84
CA ASP A 224 -0.37 -12.75 16.82
C ASP A 224 -0.65 -14.21 16.41
N LEU A 225 -1.83 -14.50 15.88
CA LEU A 225 -2.18 -15.84 15.38
C LEU A 225 -1.43 -16.16 14.10
N LEU A 226 -1.29 -15.19 13.20
CA LEU A 226 -0.52 -15.40 11.96
C LEU A 226 0.94 -15.72 12.27
N VAL A 227 1.56 -15.02 13.23
CA VAL A 227 2.93 -15.29 13.67
C VAL A 227 3.04 -16.67 14.33
N ALA A 228 2.05 -17.07 15.15
CA ALA A 228 2.03 -18.41 15.74
C ALA A 228 1.88 -19.51 14.68
N ALA A 229 0.94 -19.37 13.74
CA ALA A 229 0.74 -20.28 12.63
C ALA A 229 1.99 -20.42 11.74
N TRP A 230 2.76 -19.34 11.62
CA TRP A 230 3.96 -19.32 10.80
C TRP A 230 5.10 -20.18 11.37
N GLU A 231 5.11 -20.50 12.66
CA GLU A 231 6.08 -21.44 13.24
C GLU A 231 5.99 -22.81 12.54
N THR A 232 4.77 -23.34 12.42
CA THR A 232 4.49 -24.59 11.69
C THR A 232 4.85 -24.50 10.22
N VAL A 233 4.54 -23.36 9.56
CA VAL A 233 4.86 -23.15 8.15
C VAL A 233 6.38 -23.12 7.93
N ALA A 234 7.11 -22.34 8.73
CA ALA A 234 8.55 -22.19 8.62
C ALA A 234 9.30 -23.49 8.93
N ALA A 235 8.79 -24.32 9.84
CA ALA A 235 9.37 -25.63 10.12
C ALA A 235 9.27 -26.59 8.92
N LYS A 236 8.15 -26.56 8.17
CA LYS A 236 7.93 -27.43 7.01
C LYS A 236 8.51 -26.87 5.71
N HIS A 237 8.42 -25.56 5.51
CA HIS A 237 8.87 -24.83 4.31
C HIS A 237 9.72 -23.62 4.70
N PRO A 238 10.97 -23.85 5.16
CA PRO A 238 11.86 -22.79 5.63
C PRO A 238 12.34 -21.83 4.53
N ASP A 239 12.03 -22.12 3.27
CA ASP A 239 12.28 -21.30 2.08
C ASP A 239 11.17 -20.29 1.80
N TRP A 240 10.00 -20.44 2.42
CA TRP A 240 8.93 -19.44 2.35
C TRP A 240 9.13 -18.30 3.35
N ARG A 241 8.60 -17.13 3.00
CA ARG A 241 8.68 -15.91 3.83
C ARG A 241 7.30 -15.28 4.02
N LEU A 242 7.13 -14.60 5.15
CA LEU A 242 5.95 -13.80 5.46
C LEU A 242 6.32 -12.33 5.55
N ARG A 243 5.59 -11.47 4.82
CA ARG A 243 5.68 -10.02 4.96
C ARG A 243 4.38 -9.45 5.50
N ILE A 244 4.47 -8.70 6.59
CA ILE A 244 3.34 -8.02 7.22
C ILE A 244 3.49 -6.51 7.01
N TYR A 245 2.55 -5.91 6.27
CA TYR A 245 2.49 -4.49 5.98
C TYR A 245 1.48 -3.79 6.89
N GLY A 246 1.91 -2.75 7.60
CA GLY A 246 1.04 -2.02 8.51
C GLY A 246 1.78 -1.16 9.51
N ARG A 247 1.02 -0.32 10.20
CA ARG A 247 1.44 0.41 11.40
C ARG A 247 0.40 0.21 12.50
N GLY A 248 0.83 0.27 13.75
CA GLY A 248 -0.07 0.22 14.89
C GLY A 248 0.65 -0.15 16.18
N PRO A 249 -0.06 -0.04 17.32
CA PRO A 249 0.50 -0.23 18.65
C PRO A 249 0.99 -1.66 18.92
N GLN A 250 0.56 -2.65 18.14
CA GLN A 250 1.02 -4.03 18.33
C GLN A 250 2.42 -4.32 17.76
N LEU A 251 3.03 -3.40 17.01
CA LEU A 251 4.35 -3.64 16.38
C LEU A 251 5.41 -4.15 17.37
N PRO A 252 5.60 -3.57 18.58
CA PRO A 252 6.58 -4.07 19.53
C PRO A 252 6.24 -5.46 20.08
N ALA A 253 4.96 -5.76 20.28
CA ALA A 253 4.52 -7.07 20.77
C ALA A 253 4.73 -8.17 19.71
N LEU A 254 4.41 -7.88 18.45
CA LEU A 254 4.65 -8.78 17.33
C LEU A 254 6.14 -9.05 17.14
N ARG A 255 6.98 -8.01 17.22
CA ARG A 255 8.45 -8.18 17.15
C ARG A 255 8.95 -9.13 18.24
N ARG A 256 8.56 -8.93 19.50
CA ARG A 256 8.93 -9.83 20.60
C ARG A 256 8.47 -11.27 20.38
N GLN A 257 7.27 -11.46 19.82
CA GLN A 257 6.76 -12.81 19.51
C GLN A 257 7.58 -13.48 18.41
N ILE A 258 7.88 -12.76 17.32
CA ILE A 258 8.73 -13.24 16.21
C ILE A 258 10.11 -13.65 16.75
N ASP A 259 10.71 -12.80 17.60
CA ASP A 259 12.04 -13.03 18.16
C ASP A 259 12.02 -14.25 19.12
N LYS A 260 11.00 -14.37 19.97
CA LYS A 260 10.83 -15.51 20.89
C LYS A 260 10.69 -16.84 20.16
N LEU A 261 10.04 -16.85 19.00
CA LEU A 261 9.85 -18.04 18.16
C LEU A 261 11.02 -18.32 17.21
N GLY A 262 12.08 -17.49 17.22
CA GLY A 262 13.21 -17.65 16.31
C GLY A 262 12.88 -17.36 14.84
N LEU A 263 11.79 -16.63 14.56
CA LEU A 263 11.27 -16.40 13.20
C LEU A 263 11.77 -15.10 12.55
N ALA A 264 12.80 -14.46 13.13
CA ALA A 264 13.32 -13.17 12.65
C ALA A 264 13.77 -13.17 11.18
N ASP A 265 14.29 -14.30 10.68
CA ASP A 265 14.67 -14.43 9.26
C ASP A 265 13.53 -14.91 8.34
N HIS A 266 12.38 -15.27 8.92
CA HIS A 266 11.22 -15.81 8.22
C HIS A 266 10.07 -14.81 8.09
N ILE A 267 9.92 -13.89 9.06
CA ILE A 267 8.84 -12.90 9.11
C ILE A 267 9.43 -11.48 9.11
N THR A 268 9.00 -10.67 8.14
CA THR A 268 9.42 -9.27 8.03
C THR A 268 8.24 -8.33 8.28
N LEU A 269 8.39 -7.44 9.28
CA LEU A 269 7.45 -6.34 9.52
C LEU A 269 7.84 -5.15 8.62
N MET A 270 7.09 -4.93 7.54
CA MET A 270 7.47 -4.01 6.45
C MET A 270 7.09 -2.55 6.71
N GLY A 271 6.30 -2.27 7.75
CA GLY A 271 5.70 -0.95 7.95
C GLY A 271 4.54 -0.69 6.99
N ALA A 272 4.02 0.54 6.98
CA ALA A 272 2.94 0.93 6.06
C ALA A 272 3.50 1.21 4.66
N HIS A 273 2.77 0.77 3.63
CA HIS A 273 3.11 0.94 2.22
C HIS A 273 1.88 1.39 1.41
N SER A 274 2.10 2.20 0.38
CA SER A 274 1.06 2.68 -0.53
C SER A 274 1.68 3.05 -1.89
N PRO A 275 1.08 2.63 -3.02
CA PRO A 275 -0.05 1.70 -3.14
C PRO A 275 0.32 0.28 -2.67
N ILE A 276 -0.58 -0.40 -1.95
CA ILE A 276 -0.33 -1.75 -1.38
C ILE A 276 -0.40 -2.84 -2.45
N GLU A 277 -1.07 -2.54 -3.57
CA GLU A 277 -1.25 -3.41 -4.73
C GLU A 277 0.10 -3.86 -5.33
N THR A 278 1.16 -3.03 -5.24
CA THR A 278 2.52 -3.42 -5.67
C THR A 278 3.12 -4.52 -4.81
N GLU A 279 2.64 -4.67 -3.57
CA GLU A 279 3.12 -5.66 -2.61
C GLU A 279 2.20 -6.89 -2.60
N TRP A 280 0.89 -6.73 -2.82
CA TRP A 280 0.01 -7.87 -3.06
C TRP A 280 0.48 -8.67 -4.28
N ALA A 281 0.74 -8.01 -5.41
CA ALA A 281 1.22 -8.67 -6.64
C ALA A 281 2.55 -9.44 -6.48
N LYS A 282 3.32 -9.19 -5.42
CA LYS A 282 4.54 -9.93 -5.07
C LYS A 282 4.25 -11.24 -4.34
N GLY A 283 3.14 -11.32 -3.61
CA GLY A 283 2.75 -12.49 -2.86
C GLY A 283 2.17 -13.58 -3.76
N ALA A 284 2.38 -14.84 -3.37
CA ALA A 284 1.65 -15.96 -3.95
C ALA A 284 0.42 -16.34 -3.14
N ILE A 285 0.33 -15.90 -1.88
CA ILE A 285 -0.81 -16.12 -0.98
C ILE A 285 -0.97 -14.86 -0.12
N ALA A 286 -2.22 -14.45 0.13
CA ALA A 286 -2.55 -13.42 1.10
C ALA A 286 -3.13 -14.05 2.38
N ALA A 287 -2.74 -13.53 3.55
CA ALA A 287 -3.26 -13.96 4.84
C ALA A 287 -4.06 -12.84 5.51
N VAL A 288 -5.31 -13.14 5.89
CA VAL A 288 -6.21 -12.21 6.61
C VAL A 288 -6.76 -12.90 7.85
N THR A 289 -6.13 -12.67 9.00
CA THR A 289 -6.39 -13.43 10.23
C THR A 289 -7.33 -12.74 11.22
N SER A 290 -8.08 -11.73 10.77
CA SER A 290 -8.89 -10.87 11.63
C SER A 290 -9.89 -11.65 12.50
N ARG A 291 -10.19 -11.12 13.69
CA ARG A 291 -11.32 -11.60 14.51
C ARG A 291 -12.65 -11.05 14.00
N GLU A 292 -12.63 -9.82 13.47
CA GLU A 292 -13.81 -9.11 13.00
C GLU A 292 -13.45 -8.32 11.74
N GLU A 293 -14.33 -8.35 10.74
CA GLU A 293 -14.28 -7.52 9.54
C GLU A 293 -15.68 -7.00 9.26
N SER A 294 -15.84 -5.70 8.97
CA SER A 294 -17.12 -5.21 8.46
C SER A 294 -17.33 -5.58 6.99
N PHE A 295 -16.23 -5.64 6.23
CA PHE A 295 -16.21 -6.04 4.81
C PHE A 295 -14.95 -6.85 4.50
N GLY A 296 -13.78 -6.22 4.57
CA GLY A 296 -12.49 -6.86 4.22
C GLY A 296 -11.91 -6.36 2.90
N MET A 297 -11.71 -5.03 2.76
CA MET A 297 -11.14 -4.46 1.53
C MET A 297 -9.80 -5.08 1.13
N THR A 298 -8.95 -5.44 2.10
CA THR A 298 -7.64 -6.07 1.85
C THR A 298 -7.76 -7.43 1.18
N ILE A 299 -8.87 -8.15 1.42
CA ILE A 299 -9.18 -9.41 0.72
C ILE A 299 -9.39 -9.09 -0.76
N VAL A 300 -10.27 -8.15 -1.08
CA VAL A 300 -10.58 -7.77 -2.47
C VAL A 300 -9.37 -7.17 -3.18
N GLU A 301 -8.56 -6.35 -2.50
CA GLU A 301 -7.30 -5.80 -3.02
C GLU A 301 -6.32 -6.92 -3.44
N ALA A 302 -6.13 -7.92 -2.57
CA ALA A 302 -5.28 -9.08 -2.87
C ALA A 302 -5.83 -9.92 -4.02
N MET A 303 -7.14 -10.19 -4.02
CA MET A 303 -7.83 -10.92 -5.08
C MET A 303 -7.69 -10.20 -6.44
N HIS A 304 -7.81 -8.87 -6.49
CA HIS A 304 -7.59 -8.10 -7.73
C HIS A 304 -6.17 -8.24 -8.28
N CYS A 305 -5.18 -8.46 -7.41
CA CYS A 305 -3.80 -8.78 -7.79
C CYS A 305 -3.60 -10.25 -8.19
N GLY A 306 -4.64 -11.07 -8.27
CA GLY A 306 -4.52 -12.49 -8.61
C GLY A 306 -3.96 -13.36 -7.49
N VAL A 307 -4.07 -12.90 -6.24
CA VAL A 307 -3.54 -13.60 -5.06
C VAL A 307 -4.70 -14.30 -4.34
N PRO A 308 -4.66 -15.64 -4.18
CA PRO A 308 -5.64 -16.34 -3.36
C PRO A 308 -5.47 -15.96 -1.89
N VAL A 309 -6.58 -15.91 -1.15
CA VAL A 309 -6.60 -15.45 0.25
C VAL A 309 -6.91 -16.61 1.19
N VAL A 310 -6.09 -16.80 2.21
CA VAL A 310 -6.42 -17.58 3.40
C VAL A 310 -6.94 -16.60 4.45
N ALA A 311 -8.24 -16.65 4.72
CA ALA A 311 -8.90 -15.73 5.64
C ALA A 311 -9.60 -16.47 6.77
N THR A 312 -9.59 -15.90 7.98
CA THR A 312 -10.47 -16.35 9.05
C THR A 312 -11.94 -16.11 8.68
N ASP A 313 -12.79 -17.10 8.91
CA ASP A 313 -14.22 -17.05 8.67
C ASP A 313 -14.91 -16.20 9.73
N CYS A 314 -14.73 -14.89 9.62
CA CYS A 314 -15.42 -13.92 10.46
C CYS A 314 -16.92 -13.99 10.13
N PRO A 315 -17.82 -13.80 11.12
CA PRO A 315 -19.27 -13.85 10.87
C PRO A 315 -19.79 -12.82 9.84
N HIS A 316 -18.98 -11.82 9.49
CA HIS A 316 -19.30 -10.76 8.54
C HIS A 316 -18.09 -10.52 7.63
N GLY A 317 -18.29 -10.30 6.34
CA GLY A 317 -17.25 -9.85 5.40
C GLY A 317 -16.57 -10.98 4.61
N PRO A 318 -15.56 -11.71 5.15
CA PRO A 318 -14.79 -12.71 4.41
C PRO A 318 -15.63 -13.77 3.71
N GLY A 319 -16.58 -14.41 4.41
CA GLY A 319 -17.46 -15.43 3.81
C GLY A 319 -18.41 -14.89 2.74
N GLU A 320 -18.63 -13.57 2.70
CA GLU A 320 -19.38 -12.92 1.61
C GLU A 320 -18.48 -12.52 0.43
N ILE A 321 -17.15 -12.52 0.60
CA ILE A 321 -16.13 -12.18 -0.41
C ILE A 321 -15.52 -13.44 -1.03
N ILE A 322 -15.28 -14.46 -0.22
CA ILE A 322 -14.58 -15.69 -0.61
C ILE A 322 -15.58 -16.83 -0.74
N THR A 323 -15.53 -17.51 -1.88
CA THR A 323 -16.11 -18.83 -2.09
C THR A 323 -15.07 -19.87 -1.69
N ASP A 324 -15.25 -20.48 -0.52
CA ASP A 324 -14.27 -21.41 0.06
C ASP A 324 -13.89 -22.55 -0.91
N GLY A 325 -12.60 -22.86 -0.97
CA GLY A 325 -12.02 -23.86 -1.86
C GLY A 325 -11.93 -23.46 -3.35
N ARG A 326 -12.54 -22.33 -3.77
CA ARG A 326 -12.57 -21.89 -5.17
C ARG A 326 -11.72 -20.67 -5.44
N ASP A 327 -11.93 -19.59 -4.70
CA ASP A 327 -11.26 -18.29 -4.90
C ASP A 327 -10.54 -17.78 -3.63
N GLY A 328 -10.50 -18.62 -2.60
CA GLY A 328 -9.77 -18.46 -1.35
C GLY A 328 -10.06 -19.65 -0.43
N LEU A 329 -9.47 -19.63 0.77
CA LEU A 329 -9.73 -20.59 1.83
C LEU A 329 -10.22 -19.87 3.08
N LEU A 330 -11.31 -20.36 3.65
CA LEU A 330 -11.85 -19.91 4.93
C LEU A 330 -11.40 -20.85 6.05
N VAL A 331 -10.87 -20.28 7.13
CA VAL A 331 -10.39 -21.04 8.30
C VAL A 331 -11.15 -20.63 9.56
N PRO A 332 -11.32 -21.53 10.56
CA PRO A 332 -12.06 -21.20 11.77
C PRO A 332 -11.49 -19.97 12.51
N LEU A 333 -12.38 -19.22 13.16
CA LEU A 333 -12.01 -18.05 13.94
C LEU A 333 -11.10 -18.44 15.12
N GLY A 334 -9.96 -17.76 15.26
CA GLY A 334 -9.07 -17.95 16.41
C GLY A 334 -8.15 -19.17 16.31
N ASP A 335 -8.15 -19.87 15.17
CA ASP A 335 -7.43 -21.13 14.97
C ASP A 335 -6.10 -20.93 14.22
N ALA A 336 -4.99 -20.91 14.97
CA ALA A 336 -3.64 -20.81 14.39
C ALA A 336 -3.27 -22.05 13.55
N ASP A 337 -3.70 -23.24 13.96
CA ASP A 337 -3.42 -24.49 13.23
C ASP A 337 -4.21 -24.54 11.93
N GLY A 338 -5.47 -24.08 11.94
CA GLY A 338 -6.29 -23.87 10.77
C GLY A 338 -5.65 -22.89 9.78
N ILE A 339 -5.13 -21.75 10.26
CA ILE A 339 -4.37 -20.79 9.44
C ILE A 339 -3.14 -21.47 8.82
N ALA A 340 -2.34 -22.18 9.62
CA ALA A 340 -1.16 -22.89 9.14
C ALA A 340 -1.52 -23.92 8.07
N LYS A 341 -2.56 -24.73 8.30
CA LYS A 341 -3.06 -25.74 7.36
C LYS A 341 -3.53 -25.11 6.04
N GLY A 342 -4.27 -24.01 6.09
CA GLY A 342 -4.71 -23.27 4.90
C GLY A 342 -3.53 -22.75 4.08
N LEU A 343 -2.53 -22.15 4.75
CA LEU A 343 -1.30 -21.70 4.11
C LEU A 343 -0.53 -22.87 3.48
N LEU A 344 -0.32 -23.95 4.23
CA LEU A 344 0.39 -25.15 3.77
C LEU A 344 -0.27 -25.80 2.56
N THR A 345 -1.61 -25.85 2.54
CA THR A 345 -2.38 -26.37 1.39
C THR A 345 -2.01 -25.64 0.12
N LEU A 346 -2.01 -24.30 0.14
CA LEU A 346 -1.66 -23.51 -1.03
C LEU A 346 -0.15 -23.48 -1.29
N ILE A 347 0.70 -23.59 -0.29
CA ILE A 347 2.17 -23.67 -0.46
C ILE A 347 2.55 -24.95 -1.23
N GLU A 348 1.94 -26.08 -0.83
CA GLU A 348 2.26 -27.42 -1.33
C GLU A 348 1.62 -27.71 -2.69
N ASP A 349 0.46 -27.12 -2.97
CA ASP A 349 -0.22 -27.25 -4.26
C ASP A 349 -0.12 -25.95 -5.08
N GLY A 350 0.92 -25.89 -5.92
CA GLY A 350 1.16 -24.74 -6.79
C GLY A 350 0.14 -24.58 -7.92
N GLU A 351 -0.53 -25.66 -8.36
CA GLU A 351 -1.56 -25.58 -9.39
C GLU A 351 -2.85 -24.99 -8.81
N LEU A 352 -3.31 -25.54 -7.69
CA LEU A 352 -4.44 -25.03 -6.94
C LEU A 352 -4.25 -23.54 -6.58
N ARG A 353 -3.08 -23.17 -6.08
CA ARG A 353 -2.75 -21.78 -5.74
C ARG A 353 -2.94 -20.84 -6.94
N ARG A 354 -2.47 -21.23 -8.13
CA ARG A 354 -2.59 -20.39 -9.34
C ARG A 354 -4.02 -20.34 -9.87
N SER A 355 -4.73 -21.48 -9.92
CA SER A 355 -6.12 -21.51 -10.38
C SER A 355 -7.03 -20.73 -9.44
N MET A 356 -6.81 -20.83 -8.13
CA MET A 356 -7.53 -20.07 -7.11
C MET A 356 -7.23 -18.57 -7.20
N GLY A 357 -5.98 -18.18 -7.47
CA GLY A 357 -5.60 -16.79 -7.72
C GLY A 357 -6.32 -16.17 -8.94
N GLU A 358 -6.46 -16.92 -10.04
CA GLU A 358 -7.23 -16.43 -11.20
C GLU A 358 -8.73 -16.36 -10.89
N ALA A 359 -9.28 -17.35 -10.19
CA ALA A 359 -10.68 -17.33 -9.75
C ALA A 359 -10.95 -16.13 -8.82
N ALA A 360 -10.03 -15.83 -7.91
CA ALA A 360 -10.04 -14.66 -7.04
C ALA A 360 -10.10 -13.35 -7.84
N ARG A 361 -9.25 -13.23 -8.86
CA ARG A 361 -9.21 -12.04 -9.73
C ARG A 361 -10.50 -11.80 -10.47
N ILE A 362 -11.17 -12.87 -10.92
CA ILE A 362 -12.47 -12.80 -11.57
C ILE A 362 -13.55 -12.41 -10.55
N ALA A 363 -13.58 -13.07 -9.39
CA ALA A 363 -14.56 -12.84 -8.34
C ALA A 363 -14.51 -11.39 -7.81
N ALA A 364 -13.31 -10.83 -7.61
CA ALA A 364 -13.09 -9.48 -7.11
C ALA A 364 -13.79 -8.40 -7.96
N ARG A 365 -13.99 -8.64 -9.27
CA ARG A 365 -14.67 -7.69 -10.17
C ARG A 365 -16.09 -7.34 -9.72
N ARG A 366 -16.74 -8.14 -8.87
CA ARG A 366 -18.06 -7.80 -8.29
C ARG A 366 -18.03 -6.58 -7.37
N TYR A 367 -16.87 -6.25 -6.84
CA TYR A 367 -16.63 -5.10 -5.97
C TYR A 367 -16.01 -3.92 -6.70
N ALA A 368 -15.91 -3.96 -8.03
CA ALA A 368 -15.47 -2.82 -8.82
C ALA A 368 -16.36 -1.58 -8.50
N PRO A 369 -15.80 -0.38 -8.33
CA PRO A 369 -16.54 0.80 -7.91
C PRO A 369 -17.74 1.11 -8.82
N GLU A 370 -17.64 0.81 -10.11
CA GLU A 370 -18.72 0.98 -11.10
C GLU A 370 -19.92 0.06 -10.81
N ARG A 371 -19.68 -1.18 -10.36
CA ARG A 371 -20.75 -2.12 -10.00
C ARG A 371 -21.41 -1.74 -8.68
N VAL A 372 -20.62 -1.23 -7.73
CA VAL A 372 -21.13 -0.71 -6.46
C VAL A 372 -21.96 0.56 -6.71
N ALA A 373 -21.47 1.48 -7.55
CA ALA A 373 -22.21 2.67 -7.97
C ALA A 373 -23.55 2.32 -8.63
N ALA A 374 -23.57 1.33 -9.54
CA ALA A 374 -24.81 0.84 -10.14
C ALA A 374 -25.79 0.28 -9.10
N SER A 375 -25.30 -0.26 -7.99
CA SER A 375 -26.14 -0.76 -6.88
C SER A 375 -26.73 0.38 -6.05
N TYR A 376 -25.97 1.47 -5.85
CA TYR A 376 -26.50 2.72 -5.31
C TYR A 376 -27.58 3.32 -6.20
N GLU A 377 -27.36 3.37 -7.52
CA GLU A 377 -28.32 3.91 -8.48
C GLU A 377 -29.64 3.14 -8.43
N ARG A 378 -29.60 1.79 -8.44
CA ARG A 378 -30.81 0.96 -8.28
C ARG A 378 -31.54 1.23 -6.97
N LEU A 379 -30.82 1.31 -5.85
CA LEU A 379 -31.43 1.65 -4.55
C LEU A 379 -32.12 3.02 -4.60
N ILE A 380 -31.48 4.03 -5.18
CA ILE A 380 -32.04 5.39 -5.31
C ILE A 380 -33.31 5.37 -6.18
N GLU A 381 -33.31 4.65 -7.29
CA GLU A 381 -34.46 4.48 -8.18
C GLU A 381 -35.65 3.79 -7.49
N GLU A 382 -35.38 2.72 -6.73
CA GLU A 382 -36.38 2.02 -5.92
C GLU A 382 -37.02 2.96 -4.89
N LEU A 383 -36.21 3.77 -4.19
CA LEU A 383 -36.68 4.72 -3.18
C LEU A 383 -37.51 5.87 -3.78
N HIS A 384 -37.14 6.39 -4.95
CA HIS A 384 -37.93 7.39 -5.65
C HIS A 384 -39.29 6.83 -6.08
N THR A 385 -39.30 5.60 -6.62
CA THR A 385 -40.53 4.91 -7.01
C THR A 385 -41.46 4.69 -5.81
N ALA A 386 -40.91 4.26 -4.66
CA ALA A 386 -41.67 4.06 -3.43
C ALA A 386 -42.29 5.35 -2.87
N ARG A 387 -41.68 6.52 -3.13
CA ARG A 387 -42.22 7.84 -2.76
C ARG A 387 -43.32 8.34 -3.71
N GLY A 388 -43.61 7.65 -4.82
CA GLY A 388 -44.53 8.14 -5.86
C GLY A 388 -43.98 9.36 -6.61
N THR A 389 -42.67 9.58 -6.55
CA THR A 389 -41.97 10.67 -7.24
C THR A 389 -41.17 10.09 -8.40
N GLU A 390 -41.38 10.57 -9.63
CA GLU A 390 -40.48 10.21 -10.74
C GLU A 390 -39.04 10.60 -10.37
N ALA A 391 -38.09 9.69 -10.59
CA ALA A 391 -36.67 10.01 -10.45
C ALA A 391 -36.35 11.26 -11.30
N PRO A 392 -35.56 12.24 -10.83
CA PRO A 392 -35.30 13.46 -11.58
C PRO A 392 -34.81 13.11 -12.98
N ALA A 393 -35.62 13.42 -14.01
CA ALA A 393 -35.30 13.12 -15.40
C ALA A 393 -33.89 13.63 -15.71
N GLY A 394 -32.98 12.70 -15.97
CA GLY A 394 -31.57 13.01 -16.09
C GLY A 394 -31.35 14.14 -17.10
N ARG A 395 -30.62 15.18 -16.69
CA ARG A 395 -29.92 16.06 -17.64
C ARG A 395 -28.88 15.21 -18.38
N ARG A 396 -29.33 14.36 -19.31
CA ARG A 396 -28.49 13.68 -20.30
C ARG A 396 -27.79 14.79 -21.05
N ARG A 397 -26.47 14.91 -20.88
CA ARG A 397 -25.65 15.70 -21.78
C ARG A 397 -25.77 15.07 -23.16
N THR A 398 -26.57 15.67 -24.04
CA THR A 398 -26.49 15.40 -25.47
C THR A 398 -25.09 15.82 -25.93
N VAL A 399 -24.25 14.83 -26.23
CA VAL A 399 -23.02 15.07 -26.97
C VAL A 399 -23.45 15.33 -28.42
N THR A 400 -23.57 16.60 -28.79
CA THR A 400 -23.81 16.98 -30.19
C THR A 400 -22.58 16.66 -31.02
N PRO A 401 -22.68 15.90 -32.11
CA PRO A 401 -21.56 15.69 -33.02
C PRO A 401 -21.35 16.98 -33.83
N LEU A 402 -20.19 17.60 -33.72
CA LEU A 402 -19.78 18.72 -34.56
C LEU A 402 -19.51 18.21 -35.99
N ARG A 403 -20.53 18.25 -36.84
CA ARG A 403 -20.35 18.22 -38.30
C ARG A 403 -20.13 19.65 -38.79
N GLY A 404 -19.00 19.85 -39.47
CA GLY A 404 -18.62 21.13 -40.04
C GLY A 404 -19.51 21.57 -41.19
N ARG A 405 -19.58 22.89 -41.37
CA ARG A 405 -19.65 23.52 -42.69
C ARG A 405 -19.00 24.89 -42.61
N ALA A 406 -18.06 25.11 -43.51
CA ALA A 406 -17.39 26.38 -43.75
C ALA A 406 -18.36 27.38 -44.40
N THR A 407 -18.19 28.67 -44.08
CA THR A 407 -17.93 29.78 -45.03
C THR A 407 -17.94 31.12 -44.29
N GLY A 408 -16.94 31.96 -44.54
CA GLY A 408 -17.03 33.42 -44.35
C GLY A 408 -16.05 34.04 -43.35
N THR A 409 -14.83 34.34 -43.79
CA THR A 409 -13.95 35.36 -43.17
C THR A 409 -14.45 36.76 -43.58
N PRO A 410 -14.25 37.83 -42.79
CA PRO A 410 -12.95 38.49 -42.80
C PRO A 410 -12.42 38.99 -41.44
N LEU A 411 -11.08 38.89 -41.32
CA LEU A 411 -10.14 39.84 -40.70
C LEU A 411 -10.45 40.38 -39.29
N ALA A 412 -9.98 39.65 -38.28
CA ALA A 412 -9.33 40.22 -37.10
C ALA A 412 -8.34 39.19 -36.54
N VAL A 413 -7.21 39.01 -37.22
CA VAL A 413 -6.05 38.30 -36.68
C VAL A 413 -5.43 39.21 -35.62
N THR A 414 -5.94 39.14 -34.39
CA THR A 414 -5.29 39.74 -33.23
C THR A 414 -4.62 38.63 -32.43
N LEU A 415 -3.29 38.70 -32.38
CA LEU A 415 -2.25 38.07 -31.55
C LEU A 415 -2.57 37.03 -30.45
N LYS A 416 -3.80 36.91 -29.93
CA LYS A 416 -4.18 35.97 -28.86
C LYS A 416 -4.04 34.49 -29.24
N GLY A 417 -4.20 34.14 -30.53
CA GLY A 417 -4.02 32.76 -31.01
C GLY A 417 -2.55 32.31 -31.02
N ALA A 418 -1.63 33.18 -31.44
CA ALA A 418 -0.19 32.92 -31.47
C ALA A 418 0.41 32.90 -30.05
N VAL A 419 -0.05 33.78 -29.16
CA VAL A 419 0.41 33.80 -27.77
C VAL A 419 -0.04 32.55 -27.00
N LYS A 420 -1.22 31.97 -27.31
CA LYS A 420 -1.68 30.71 -26.68
C LYS A 420 -0.92 29.47 -27.18
N GLN A 421 -0.30 29.53 -28.36
CA GLN A 421 0.68 28.52 -28.82
C GLN A 421 2.09 28.74 -28.25
N LEU A 422 2.44 29.97 -27.83
CA LEU A 422 3.74 30.27 -27.21
C LEU A 422 3.82 29.99 -25.70
N VAL A 423 2.70 29.87 -24.99
CA VAL A 423 2.71 29.41 -23.58
C VAL A 423 2.92 27.90 -23.55
N ARG A 424 4.19 27.48 -23.64
CA ARG A 424 4.59 26.07 -23.50
C ARG A 424 4.14 25.57 -22.13
N ARG A 425 3.25 24.57 -22.11
CA ARG A 425 2.74 23.97 -20.85
C ARG A 425 3.90 23.43 -20.00
N PRO A 426 3.80 23.51 -18.66
CA PRO A 426 4.84 23.01 -17.75
C PRO A 426 5.02 21.51 -17.92
N LEU A 427 6.28 21.06 -17.96
CA LEU A 427 6.65 19.64 -17.96
C LEU A 427 6.45 19.08 -16.54
N ARG A 428 5.55 18.10 -16.38
CA ARG A 428 5.27 17.41 -15.11
C ARG A 428 5.32 15.90 -15.35
N PRO A 429 6.51 15.30 -15.38
CA PRO A 429 6.61 13.89 -15.74
C PRO A 429 6.19 13.02 -14.55
N ILE A 430 5.17 12.18 -14.73
CA ILE A 430 4.80 11.09 -13.81
C ILE A 430 4.95 9.78 -14.56
N ALA A 431 5.59 8.79 -13.94
CA ALA A 431 5.78 7.48 -14.52
C ALA A 431 5.44 6.36 -13.52
N SER A 432 5.01 5.24 -14.08
CA SER A 432 5.08 3.94 -13.46
C SER A 432 6.37 3.23 -13.88
N CYS A 433 6.90 2.36 -13.03
CA CYS A 433 8.07 1.57 -13.34
C CYS A 433 7.82 0.10 -13.02
N ARG A 434 8.24 -0.81 -13.90
CA ARG A 434 8.12 -2.26 -13.71
C ARG A 434 9.43 -2.97 -13.98
N VAL A 435 9.75 -3.93 -13.11
CA VAL A 435 10.81 -4.91 -13.36
C VAL A 435 10.23 -6.08 -14.17
N THR A 436 10.79 -6.32 -15.35
CA THR A 436 10.49 -7.47 -16.23
C THR A 436 11.03 -8.78 -15.66
N ALA A 437 10.62 -9.93 -16.23
CA ALA A 437 11.14 -11.24 -15.82
C ALA A 437 12.65 -11.38 -16.02
N GLU A 438 13.20 -10.68 -17.02
CA GLU A 438 14.63 -10.66 -17.29
C GLU A 438 15.39 -9.73 -16.33
N GLY A 439 14.69 -8.89 -15.57
CA GLY A 439 15.26 -7.91 -14.65
C GLY A 439 15.50 -6.52 -15.27
N ASN A 440 15.06 -6.29 -16.51
CA ASN A 440 15.06 -4.95 -17.12
C ASN A 440 13.98 -4.06 -16.48
N LEU A 441 14.20 -2.75 -16.50
CA LEU A 441 13.22 -1.77 -16.01
C LEU A 441 12.47 -1.14 -17.17
N SER A 442 11.15 -1.31 -17.19
CA SER A 442 10.25 -0.60 -18.10
C SER A 442 9.66 0.61 -17.38
N VAL A 443 9.97 1.80 -17.87
CA VAL A 443 9.45 3.08 -17.36
C VAL A 443 8.37 3.56 -18.31
N LEU A 444 7.14 3.68 -17.79
CA LEU A 444 5.95 4.07 -18.51
C LEU A 444 5.53 5.47 -18.08
N LEU A 445 5.76 6.46 -18.94
CA LEU A 445 5.56 7.87 -18.66
C LEU A 445 4.21 8.36 -19.22
N GLU A 446 3.43 9.02 -18.37
CA GLU A 446 2.05 9.40 -18.68
C GLU A 446 1.93 10.50 -19.75
N PRO A 447 1.12 10.31 -20.81
CA PRO A 447 1.02 11.27 -21.91
C PRO A 447 0.36 12.59 -21.52
N ALA A 448 -0.60 12.53 -20.59
CA ALA A 448 -1.41 13.69 -20.24
C ALA A 448 -0.55 14.81 -19.60
N GLU A 449 0.48 14.40 -18.86
CA GLU A 449 1.35 15.29 -18.08
C GLU A 449 2.66 15.64 -18.78
N VAL A 450 2.94 15.01 -19.92
CA VAL A 450 4.18 15.17 -20.69
C VAL A 450 3.86 15.55 -22.13
N ARG A 451 4.26 16.76 -22.55
CA ARG A 451 4.01 17.30 -23.90
C ARG A 451 5.24 17.95 -24.52
N GLY A 452 5.38 17.79 -25.83
CA GLY A 452 6.45 18.35 -26.65
C GLY A 452 7.20 17.27 -27.43
N GLY A 453 7.84 17.65 -28.54
CA GLY A 453 8.76 16.77 -29.27
C GLY A 453 10.16 16.77 -28.65
N GLY A 454 10.97 15.75 -28.96
CA GLY A 454 12.36 15.66 -28.50
C GLY A 454 12.50 15.47 -26.98
N LEU A 455 11.65 14.65 -26.40
CA LEU A 455 11.73 14.26 -24.99
C LEU A 455 12.73 13.12 -24.82
N GLU A 456 13.50 13.18 -23.75
CA GLU A 456 14.46 12.14 -23.38
C GLU A 456 14.31 11.79 -21.90
N LEU A 457 14.50 10.51 -21.58
CA LEU A 457 14.72 10.07 -20.22
C LEU A 457 16.22 10.11 -19.92
N THR A 458 16.58 10.62 -18.75
CA THR A 458 17.95 10.56 -18.23
C THR A 458 17.94 9.98 -16.82
N VAL A 459 18.96 9.18 -16.50
CA VAL A 459 19.24 8.71 -15.15
C VAL A 459 20.50 9.37 -14.64
N THR A 460 20.46 9.86 -13.40
CA THR A 460 21.55 10.63 -12.81
C THR A 460 21.90 10.10 -11.44
N ARG A 461 23.16 9.73 -11.24
CA ARG A 461 23.66 9.27 -9.94
C ARG A 461 23.70 10.43 -8.96
N ARG A 462 23.15 10.25 -7.77
CA ARG A 462 23.13 11.27 -6.73
C ARG A 462 24.52 11.39 -6.10
N LYS A 463 24.94 12.62 -5.78
CA LYS A 463 26.25 12.92 -5.16
C LYS A 463 27.44 12.44 -6.01
N SER A 464 27.32 12.53 -7.33
CA SER A 464 28.40 12.26 -8.29
C SER A 464 28.43 13.36 -9.34
N ASP A 465 29.62 13.63 -9.87
CA ASP A 465 29.85 14.54 -11.01
C ASP A 465 29.72 13.83 -12.37
N GLU A 466 29.39 12.53 -12.36
CA GLU A 466 29.11 11.75 -13.57
C GLU A 466 27.99 12.39 -14.41
N ALA A 467 28.23 12.43 -15.73
CA ALA A 467 27.23 12.91 -16.67
C ALA A 467 25.96 12.03 -16.64
N PRO A 468 24.75 12.61 -16.77
CA PRO A 468 23.52 11.84 -16.86
C PRO A 468 23.56 10.84 -18.02
N LEU A 469 23.20 9.58 -17.75
CA LEU A 469 23.05 8.57 -18.78
C LEU A 469 21.71 8.77 -19.48
N ARG A 470 21.71 8.74 -20.81
CA ARG A 470 20.51 8.92 -21.64
C ARG A 470 19.88 7.58 -21.93
N VAL A 471 18.58 7.49 -21.74
CA VAL A 471 17.77 6.31 -22.07
C VAL A 471 16.77 6.73 -23.14
N PRO A 472 16.74 6.05 -24.31
CA PRO A 472 15.76 6.35 -25.35
C PRO A 472 14.33 6.29 -24.79
N LEU A 473 13.56 7.34 -25.08
CA LEU A 473 12.15 7.42 -24.73
C LEU A 473 11.33 7.31 -26.02
N LEU A 474 10.62 6.19 -26.16
CA LEU A 474 9.80 5.90 -27.32
C LEU A 474 8.42 6.55 -27.16
N PRO A 475 7.90 7.22 -28.20
CA PRO A 475 6.53 7.71 -28.19
C PRO A 475 5.54 6.55 -28.15
N PRO A 476 4.29 6.81 -27.73
CA PRO A 476 3.21 5.83 -27.79
C PRO A 476 3.07 5.25 -29.21
N ALA A 477 2.88 3.94 -29.32
CA ALA A 477 2.82 3.25 -30.60
C ALA A 477 1.45 3.42 -31.30
N GLY A 478 0.38 3.64 -30.53
CA GLY A 478 -0.98 3.83 -31.02
C GLY A 478 -1.37 5.28 -31.30
N ILE A 479 -2.50 5.42 -32.01
CA ILE A 479 -3.16 6.71 -32.28
C ILE A 479 -3.96 7.20 -31.04
N ALA A 480 -4.18 6.31 -30.06
CA ALA A 480 -4.94 6.59 -28.87
C ALA A 480 -4.21 7.59 -27.94
N PRO A 481 -4.83 8.70 -27.53
CA PRO A 481 -4.18 9.73 -26.69
C PRO A 481 -3.72 9.28 -25.29
N SER A 482 -3.97 8.03 -24.91
CA SER A 482 -3.82 7.49 -23.54
C SER A 482 -2.64 6.53 -23.36
N GLU A 483 -2.00 6.05 -24.42
CA GLU A 483 -0.86 5.12 -24.31
C GLU A 483 0.41 5.83 -23.83
N PRO A 484 1.19 5.26 -22.89
CA PRO A 484 2.35 5.93 -22.30
C PRO A 484 3.56 6.00 -23.24
N TRP A 485 4.45 6.97 -22.99
CA TRP A 485 5.80 6.92 -23.52
C TRP A 485 6.58 5.82 -22.78
N THR A 486 7.44 5.09 -23.48
CA THR A 486 8.14 3.93 -22.91
C THR A 486 9.65 4.10 -22.98
N ALA A 487 10.34 3.83 -21.88
CA ALA A 487 11.78 3.72 -21.84
C ALA A 487 12.18 2.40 -21.17
N THR A 488 13.17 1.71 -21.71
CA THR A 488 13.69 0.45 -21.16
C THR A 488 15.12 0.66 -20.71
N LEU A 489 15.39 0.36 -19.43
CA LEU A 489 16.75 0.25 -18.92
C LEU A 489 17.11 -1.24 -18.96
N ASP A 490 17.97 -1.59 -19.91
CA ASP A 490 18.45 -2.95 -20.12
C ASP A 490 19.65 -3.25 -19.19
N ARG A 491 19.48 -4.23 -18.30
CA ARG A 491 20.51 -4.65 -17.33
C ARG A 491 21.71 -5.33 -17.94
N ALA A 492 21.59 -5.85 -19.16
CA ALA A 492 22.69 -6.48 -19.86
C ALA A 492 23.62 -5.43 -20.49
N THR A 493 23.10 -4.25 -20.85
CA THR A 493 23.86 -3.24 -21.59
C THR A 493 24.20 -1.99 -20.78
N LEU A 494 23.35 -1.59 -19.83
CA LEU A 494 23.54 -0.37 -19.07
C LEU A 494 24.34 -0.69 -17.81
N ASP A 495 25.48 -0.02 -17.63
CA ASP A 495 26.34 -0.22 -16.46
C ASP A 495 26.14 0.90 -15.44
N LEU A 496 25.44 0.61 -14.34
CA LEU A 496 25.15 1.59 -13.28
C LEU A 496 26.05 1.36 -12.08
N ALA A 497 26.88 2.36 -11.76
CA ALA A 497 27.66 2.36 -10.52
C ALA A 497 26.77 2.27 -9.27
N GLU A 498 27.28 1.63 -8.21
CA GLU A 498 26.54 1.41 -6.96
C GLU A 498 26.09 2.75 -6.34
N GLY A 499 24.81 2.86 -5.97
CA GLY A 499 24.27 4.07 -5.37
C GLY A 499 22.82 4.34 -5.75
N ARG A 500 22.39 5.58 -5.50
CA ARG A 500 21.04 6.04 -5.84
C ARG A 500 21.08 6.81 -7.16
N TRP A 501 20.16 6.49 -8.04
CA TRP A 501 19.94 7.14 -9.33
C TRP A 501 18.55 7.78 -9.37
N ASP A 502 18.48 9.04 -9.80
CA ASP A 502 17.23 9.78 -9.96
C ASP A 502 16.86 9.92 -11.44
N LEU A 503 15.59 9.69 -11.78
CA LEU A 503 15.09 9.76 -13.14
C LEU A 503 14.61 11.18 -13.47
N HIS A 504 14.94 11.66 -14.66
CA HIS A 504 14.53 12.96 -15.16
C HIS A 504 14.06 12.89 -16.61
N VAL A 505 13.01 13.64 -16.94
CA VAL A 505 12.66 13.92 -18.35
C VAL A 505 13.27 15.26 -18.74
N VAL A 506 13.94 15.28 -19.87
CA VAL A 506 14.54 16.47 -20.49
C VAL A 506 13.81 16.75 -21.79
N ARG A 507 13.39 17.99 -21.98
CA ARG A 507 12.81 18.46 -23.24
C ARG A 507 13.87 19.21 -24.04
N ARG A 508 14.36 18.61 -25.14
CA ARG A 508 15.46 19.17 -25.94
C ARG A 508 15.18 20.57 -26.49
N SER A 509 13.91 20.88 -26.79
CA SER A 509 13.52 22.16 -27.40
C SER A 509 13.72 23.39 -26.51
N ASP A 510 13.93 23.24 -25.21
CA ASP A 510 14.20 24.33 -24.26
C ASP A 510 15.13 23.96 -23.10
N GLY A 511 15.68 22.74 -23.09
CA GLY A 511 16.56 22.27 -22.03
C GLY A 511 15.86 22.08 -20.68
N VAL A 512 14.53 22.21 -20.60
CA VAL A 512 13.80 22.03 -19.35
C VAL A 512 13.98 20.59 -18.86
N ARG A 513 14.50 20.46 -17.65
CA ARG A 513 14.72 19.19 -16.95
C ARG A 513 13.83 19.12 -15.71
N ARG A 514 13.14 18.01 -15.54
CA ARG A 514 12.24 17.75 -14.41
C ARG A 514 12.39 16.33 -13.90
N ARG A 515 12.45 16.17 -12.58
CA ARG A 515 12.42 14.85 -11.93
C ARG A 515 11.09 14.17 -12.19
N VAL A 516 11.15 12.85 -12.39
CA VAL A 516 9.98 12.02 -12.65
C VAL A 516 9.27 11.68 -11.34
N GLY A 517 8.00 12.06 -11.21
CA GLY A 517 7.12 11.60 -10.14
C GLY A 517 6.84 10.11 -10.28
N CYS A 518 6.74 9.41 -9.16
CA CYS A 518 6.44 7.97 -9.13
C CYS A 518 4.94 7.77 -8.93
N ARG A 519 4.25 7.21 -9.92
CA ARG A 519 2.89 6.71 -9.72
C ARG A 519 2.92 5.43 -8.90
N PHE A 520 3.75 4.48 -9.32
CA PHE A 520 4.06 3.25 -8.61
C PHE A 520 5.34 2.62 -9.16
N ALA A 521 5.97 1.76 -8.37
CA ALA A 521 7.15 0.98 -8.76
C ALA A 521 6.91 -0.51 -8.44
N GLU A 522 6.88 -1.35 -9.46
CA GLU A 522 6.62 -2.78 -9.37
C GLU A 522 7.94 -3.56 -9.33
N GLY A 523 8.21 -4.20 -8.19
CA GLY A 523 9.42 -5.00 -7.96
C GLY A 523 9.22 -6.51 -8.10
N ARG A 524 8.04 -6.98 -8.57
CA ARG A 524 7.68 -8.40 -8.63
C ARG A 524 8.73 -9.24 -9.37
N GLY A 525 9.20 -8.74 -10.52
CA GLY A 525 10.23 -9.41 -11.32
C GLY A 525 11.56 -9.64 -10.62
N LEU A 526 11.81 -9.06 -9.44
CA LEU A 526 13.04 -9.25 -8.67
C LEU A 526 13.02 -10.47 -7.72
N LEU A 527 11.84 -11.04 -7.43
CA LEU A 527 11.72 -12.08 -6.40
C LEU A 527 12.35 -13.41 -6.83
N ASP A 528 12.18 -13.76 -8.10
CA ASP A 528 12.70 -15.00 -8.69
C ASP A 528 13.92 -14.75 -9.60
N LEU A 529 14.42 -13.50 -9.61
CA LEU A 529 15.54 -13.11 -10.44
C LEU A 529 16.85 -13.60 -9.84
N GLU A 530 17.76 -14.03 -10.70
CA GLU A 530 19.14 -14.34 -10.33
C GLU A 530 20.11 -13.32 -10.96
N PRO A 531 21.27 -13.06 -10.31
CA PRO A 531 22.36 -12.29 -10.92
C PRO A 531 22.81 -12.91 -12.25
N LEU A 532 23.21 -12.07 -13.21
CA LEU A 532 23.66 -12.54 -14.52
C LEU A 532 24.91 -13.43 -14.38
N PRO A 533 24.94 -14.64 -14.97
CA PRO A 533 26.13 -15.48 -14.96
C PRO A 533 27.30 -14.81 -15.68
N GLY A 534 28.51 -14.93 -15.13
CA GLY A 534 29.74 -14.50 -15.80
C GLY A 534 29.99 -12.98 -15.85
N SER A 535 29.09 -12.18 -15.29
CA SER A 535 29.22 -10.71 -15.20
C SER A 535 29.43 -10.26 -13.75
N PRO A 536 29.94 -9.03 -13.52
CA PRO A 536 29.84 -8.40 -12.21
C PRO A 536 28.40 -8.46 -11.71
N VAL A 537 28.25 -8.62 -10.39
CA VAL A 537 26.95 -8.64 -9.72
C VAL A 537 26.33 -7.25 -9.82
N ALA A 538 25.35 -7.11 -10.70
CA ALA A 538 24.53 -5.91 -10.88
C ALA A 538 23.09 -6.18 -10.41
N TRP A 539 22.57 -5.31 -9.55
CA TRP A 539 21.23 -5.43 -9.01
C TRP A 539 20.54 -4.08 -8.88
N TRP A 540 19.31 -3.96 -9.38
CA TRP A 540 18.59 -2.69 -9.40
C TRP A 540 17.18 -2.80 -8.83
N ILE A 541 16.82 -1.89 -7.94
CA ILE A 541 15.51 -1.87 -7.29
C ILE A 541 14.85 -0.49 -7.50
N PRO A 542 13.78 -0.38 -8.32
CA PRO A 542 13.05 0.87 -8.48
C PRO A 542 12.16 1.12 -7.26
N TYR A 543 12.04 2.38 -6.84
CA TYR A 543 11.23 2.74 -5.68
C TYR A 543 10.76 4.19 -5.72
N ALA A 544 9.70 4.48 -4.97
CA ALA A 544 9.27 5.84 -4.70
C ALA A 544 10.09 6.43 -3.54
N THR A 545 10.70 7.59 -3.76
CA THR A 545 11.32 8.36 -2.67
C THR A 545 10.25 8.91 -1.73
N VAL A 546 10.64 9.29 -0.51
CA VAL A 546 9.73 9.93 0.47
C VAL A 546 8.99 11.14 -0.12
N ASP A 547 9.65 11.90 -0.99
CA ASP A 547 9.08 13.08 -1.65
C ASP A 547 8.27 12.75 -2.94
N GLY A 548 7.97 11.47 -3.19
CA GLY A 548 7.10 11.03 -4.29
C GLY A 548 7.76 10.89 -5.67
N PHE A 549 9.09 11.02 -5.79
CA PHE A 549 9.80 10.83 -7.06
C PHE A 549 10.23 9.39 -7.31
N LEU A 550 10.32 8.99 -8.59
CA LEU A 550 10.84 7.70 -9.01
C LEU A 550 12.36 7.72 -8.94
N ALA A 551 12.93 6.77 -8.20
CA ALA A 551 14.36 6.56 -8.08
C ALA A 551 14.71 5.08 -8.27
N LEU A 552 15.99 4.83 -8.48
CA LEU A 552 16.57 3.51 -8.64
C LEU A 552 17.73 3.35 -7.65
N ARG A 553 17.71 2.27 -6.86
CA ARG A 553 18.88 1.84 -6.10
C ARG A 553 19.63 0.82 -6.95
N ALA A 554 20.92 1.05 -7.20
CA ALA A 554 21.78 0.16 -7.96
C ALA A 554 22.93 -0.36 -7.08
N TRP A 555 23.28 -1.63 -7.26
CA TRP A 555 24.50 -2.25 -6.77
C TRP A 555 25.34 -2.73 -7.96
N ARG A 556 26.66 -2.67 -7.82
CA ARG A 556 27.61 -3.13 -8.83
C ARG A 556 28.89 -3.61 -8.15
N ARG A 557 29.05 -4.93 -8.03
CA ARG A 557 30.17 -5.58 -7.32
C ARG A 557 30.83 -6.63 -8.22
N PRO A 558 32.16 -6.70 -8.32
CA PRO A 558 32.82 -7.76 -9.11
C PRO A 558 32.44 -9.16 -8.62
N VAL A 559 32.42 -9.35 -7.31
CA VAL A 559 32.04 -10.59 -6.62
C VAL A 559 31.25 -10.20 -5.37
N HIS A 560 30.21 -10.96 -5.02
CA HIS A 560 29.39 -10.73 -3.83
C HIS A 560 28.97 -12.05 -3.19
N ALA A 561 29.04 -12.13 -1.87
CA ALA A 561 28.56 -13.27 -1.09
C ALA A 561 27.18 -12.93 -0.51
N GLU A 562 26.12 -13.38 -1.19
CA GLU A 562 24.74 -13.12 -0.78
C GLU A 562 24.35 -14.03 0.40
N ALA A 563 24.12 -13.43 1.56
CA ALA A 563 23.64 -14.13 2.75
C ALA A 563 22.16 -14.49 2.59
N ARG A 564 21.86 -15.75 2.30
CA ARG A 564 20.49 -16.24 2.10
C ARG A 564 19.80 -16.55 3.42
N VAL A 565 20.57 -17.02 4.41
CA VAL A 565 20.07 -17.34 5.75
C VAL A 565 20.98 -16.72 6.79
N ILE A 566 20.38 -16.12 7.80
CA ILE A 566 21.07 -15.55 8.97
C ILE A 566 20.31 -16.05 10.21
N ARG A 567 20.95 -16.89 11.02
CA ARG A 567 20.35 -17.47 12.23
C ARG A 567 21.22 -17.24 13.45
N MET A 568 20.57 -16.96 14.58
CA MET A 568 21.20 -16.91 15.89
C MET A 568 20.90 -18.24 16.57
N ASP A 569 21.89 -19.12 16.59
CA ASP A 569 21.77 -20.45 17.20
C ASP A 569 22.32 -20.42 18.64
N ALA A 570 22.28 -21.53 19.37
CA ALA A 570 22.79 -21.57 20.75
C ALA A 570 24.31 -21.27 20.83
N GLU A 571 25.08 -21.65 19.81
CA GLU A 571 26.54 -21.60 19.82
C GLU A 571 27.11 -20.35 19.11
N GLY A 572 26.32 -19.68 18.26
CA GLY A 572 26.81 -18.54 17.49
C GLY A 572 25.88 -18.02 16.40
N LEU A 573 26.41 -17.08 15.61
CA LEU A 573 25.75 -16.53 14.43
C LEU A 573 26.05 -17.42 13.21
N ALA A 574 25.06 -18.16 12.73
CA ALA A 574 25.15 -18.98 11.53
C ALA A 574 24.73 -18.19 10.28
N VAL A 575 25.53 -18.29 9.23
CA VAL A 575 25.26 -17.67 7.93
C VAL A 575 25.39 -18.72 6.83
N GLU A 576 24.37 -18.81 5.98
CA GLU A 576 24.41 -19.56 4.73
C GLU A 576 24.18 -18.62 3.57
N GLY A 577 24.88 -18.84 2.47
CA GLY A 577 24.83 -17.92 1.34
C GLY A 577 25.24 -18.52 0.01
N THR A 578 25.21 -17.67 -1.01
CA THR A 578 25.60 -18.00 -2.39
C THR A 578 26.60 -16.98 -2.88
N LEU A 579 27.68 -17.47 -3.48
CA LEU A 579 28.72 -16.65 -4.08
C LEU A 579 28.35 -16.32 -5.54
N TYR A 580 28.21 -15.04 -5.83
CA TYR A 580 27.95 -14.52 -7.17
C TYR A 580 29.17 -13.81 -7.75
N GLY A 581 29.34 -13.89 -9.08
CA GLY A 581 30.49 -13.34 -9.80
C GLY A 581 31.78 -14.17 -9.69
N ALA A 582 31.79 -15.23 -8.87
CA ALA A 582 32.91 -16.16 -8.75
C ALA A 582 32.44 -17.55 -8.31
N ARG A 583 33.33 -18.56 -8.39
CA ARG A 583 33.13 -19.90 -7.84
C ARG A 583 34.27 -20.29 -6.90
N PHE A 584 33.98 -21.19 -5.95
CA PHE A 584 35.01 -21.86 -5.15
C PHE A 584 35.78 -22.85 -6.03
N GLY A 585 37.10 -22.96 -5.80
CA GLY A 585 37.91 -23.98 -6.44
C GLY A 585 37.73 -25.36 -5.78
N PRO A 586 38.15 -26.46 -6.44
CA PRO A 586 38.18 -27.78 -5.82
C PRO A 586 39.00 -27.75 -4.52
N GLY A 587 38.46 -28.32 -3.43
CA GLY A 587 39.13 -28.35 -2.12
C GLY A 587 39.28 -26.98 -1.44
N ALA A 588 38.53 -25.95 -1.88
CA ALA A 588 38.60 -24.63 -1.28
C ALA A 588 38.24 -24.66 0.22
N ALA A 589 39.09 -24.03 1.03
CA ALA A 589 38.86 -23.77 2.44
C ALA A 589 38.62 -22.26 2.64
N PRO A 590 37.41 -21.75 2.36
CA PRO A 590 37.11 -20.34 2.53
C PRO A 590 37.12 -19.93 4.01
N THR A 591 37.31 -18.65 4.27
CA THR A 591 37.26 -18.08 5.62
C THR A 591 36.35 -16.86 5.63
N ALA A 592 35.55 -16.72 6.69
CA ALA A 592 34.83 -15.47 6.95
C ALA A 592 35.68 -14.61 7.89
N VAL A 593 35.89 -13.36 7.50
CA VAL A 593 36.71 -12.39 8.22
C VAL A 593 35.81 -11.28 8.75
N ALA A 594 35.89 -11.05 10.05
CA ALA A 594 35.20 -9.98 10.74
C ALA A 594 36.17 -8.83 10.98
N THR A 595 35.98 -7.71 10.29
CA THR A 595 36.85 -6.53 10.39
C THR A 595 36.14 -5.41 11.15
N PRO A 596 36.77 -4.81 12.18
CA PRO A 596 36.19 -3.71 12.94
C PRO A 596 35.70 -2.58 12.04
N SER A 597 34.44 -2.18 12.21
CA SER A 597 33.83 -1.06 11.50
C SER A 597 33.47 0.10 12.44
N ARG A 598 33.39 -0.16 13.75
CA ARG A 598 33.16 0.84 14.79
C ARG A 598 33.58 0.30 16.15
N GLY A 599 34.08 1.20 16.99
CA GLY A 599 34.30 0.94 18.41
C GLY A 599 35.52 0.07 18.71
N PRO A 600 35.64 -0.38 19.97
CA PRO A 600 36.81 -1.06 20.52
C PRO A 600 36.80 -2.56 20.17
N ALA A 601 37.40 -2.88 19.02
CA ALA A 601 37.32 -4.20 18.42
C ALA A 601 38.61 -4.59 17.67
N ARG A 602 38.99 -5.87 17.73
CA ARG A 602 40.04 -6.50 16.90
C ARG A 602 39.42 -7.36 15.81
N SER A 603 40.11 -7.50 14.69
CA SER A 603 39.70 -8.43 13.64
C SER A 603 39.83 -9.88 14.11
N PHE A 604 38.94 -10.74 13.61
CA PHE A 604 39.03 -12.18 13.81
C PHE A 604 38.52 -12.92 12.57
N LEU A 605 38.84 -14.21 12.48
CA LEU A 605 38.38 -15.08 11.40
C LEU A 605 37.65 -16.30 11.94
N THR A 606 36.75 -16.84 11.12
CA THR A 606 36.14 -18.15 11.31
C THR A 606 36.24 -18.95 10.02
N GLY A 607 36.38 -20.27 10.14
CA GLY A 607 36.39 -21.16 8.99
C GLY A 607 35.01 -21.17 8.31
N ALA A 608 35.00 -21.19 6.99
CA ALA A 608 33.79 -21.38 6.20
C ALA A 608 33.88 -22.69 5.41
N THR A 609 32.73 -23.30 5.17
CA THR A 609 32.61 -24.50 4.34
C THR A 609 32.09 -24.07 2.96
N ALA A 610 32.86 -24.34 1.91
CA ALA A 610 32.35 -24.29 0.55
C ALA A 610 31.44 -25.50 0.31
N LEU A 611 30.26 -25.25 -0.26
CA LEU A 611 29.27 -26.25 -0.64
C LEU A 611 29.11 -26.24 -2.17
N ASP A 612 28.29 -27.14 -2.69
CA ASP A 612 28.03 -27.23 -4.14
C ASP A 612 27.41 -25.97 -4.72
N GLY A 613 27.72 -25.69 -6.00
CA GLY A 613 27.07 -24.64 -6.77
C GLY A 613 27.44 -23.21 -6.34
N GLY A 614 28.57 -23.02 -5.65
CA GLY A 614 28.97 -21.70 -5.13
C GLY A 614 28.29 -21.33 -3.81
N ARG A 615 27.60 -22.26 -3.17
CA ARG A 615 27.04 -22.06 -1.83
C ARG A 615 28.13 -22.12 -0.77
N PHE A 616 27.90 -21.46 0.35
CA PHE A 616 28.79 -21.52 1.51
C PHE A 616 27.99 -21.47 2.81
N ARG A 617 28.62 -21.93 3.89
CA ARG A 617 28.12 -21.74 5.25
C ARG A 617 29.25 -21.51 6.24
N PHE A 618 29.00 -20.75 7.29
CA PHE A 618 29.88 -20.62 8.45
C PHE A 618 29.09 -20.26 9.70
N THR A 619 29.69 -20.52 10.86
CA THR A 619 29.19 -20.05 12.15
C THR A 619 30.27 -19.22 12.82
N VAL A 620 29.89 -18.06 13.34
CA VAL A 620 30.75 -17.23 14.19
C VAL A 620 30.38 -17.53 15.65
N PRO A 621 31.24 -18.21 16.43
CA PRO A 621 30.96 -18.50 17.83
C PRO A 621 30.83 -17.21 18.65
N TYR A 622 29.89 -17.15 19.60
CA TYR A 622 29.71 -15.97 20.44
C TYR A 622 30.96 -15.64 21.27
N GLU A 623 31.63 -16.66 21.80
CA GLU A 623 32.88 -16.51 22.54
C GLU A 623 33.94 -15.76 21.73
N ARG A 624 34.02 -16.04 20.42
CA ARG A 624 34.99 -15.37 19.54
C ARG A 624 34.67 -13.89 19.33
N ILE A 625 33.39 -13.53 19.28
CA ILE A 625 32.95 -12.13 19.18
C ILE A 625 33.28 -11.39 20.47
N GLN A 626 33.07 -12.04 21.63
CA GLN A 626 33.37 -11.48 22.95
C GLN A 626 34.88 -11.28 23.14
N GLN A 627 35.71 -12.27 22.82
CA GLN A 627 37.18 -12.18 22.88
C GLN A 627 37.77 -11.11 21.93
N ALA A 628 37.06 -10.78 20.85
CA ALA A 628 37.49 -9.77 19.89
C ALA A 628 37.21 -8.33 20.37
N ARG A 629 36.44 -8.14 21.44
CA ARG A 629 36.28 -6.82 22.06
C ARG A 629 37.58 -6.42 22.73
N THR A 630 37.96 -5.15 22.59
CA THR A 630 39.17 -4.62 23.24
C THR A 630 38.89 -3.88 24.54
N ASP A 631 37.62 -3.61 24.83
CA ASP A 631 37.12 -3.15 26.12
C ASP A 631 35.65 -3.57 26.30
N ASP A 632 35.14 -3.32 27.51
CA ASP A 632 33.76 -3.60 27.90
C ASP A 632 32.82 -2.39 27.70
N GLU A 633 33.32 -1.27 27.16
CA GLU A 633 32.57 -0.03 27.02
C GLU A 633 32.13 0.24 25.57
N GLY A 634 30.90 0.72 25.40
CA GLY A 634 30.39 1.13 24.09
C GLY A 634 30.05 -0.02 23.12
N VAL A 635 29.71 0.38 21.89
CA VAL A 635 29.20 -0.53 20.84
C VAL A 635 30.34 -0.92 19.91
N ALA A 636 30.68 -2.20 19.91
CA ALA A 636 31.61 -2.78 18.95
C ALA A 636 30.86 -3.31 17.72
N ALA A 637 31.44 -3.14 16.53
CA ALA A 637 30.87 -3.65 15.30
C ALA A 637 31.94 -4.18 14.34
N TRP A 638 31.62 -5.27 13.63
CA TRP A 638 32.49 -5.89 12.63
C TRP A 638 31.74 -6.14 11.33
N THR A 639 32.26 -5.64 10.21
CA THR A 639 31.76 -5.99 8.88
C THR A 639 32.32 -7.34 8.45
N LEU A 640 31.45 -8.22 7.97
CA LEU A 640 31.82 -9.55 7.53
C LEU A 640 32.18 -9.58 6.05
N THR A 641 33.28 -10.24 5.73
CA THR A 641 33.75 -10.51 4.38
C THR A 641 34.13 -11.98 4.23
N LEU A 642 34.07 -12.50 3.02
CA LEU A 642 34.44 -13.87 2.67
C LEU A 642 35.74 -13.86 1.88
N HIS A 643 36.64 -14.78 2.21
CA HIS A 643 37.86 -15.05 1.47
C HIS A 643 37.75 -16.46 0.88
N LYS A 644 38.05 -16.64 -0.40
CA LYS A 644 37.76 -17.90 -1.14
C LYS A 644 38.65 -19.08 -0.73
N SER A 645 39.83 -18.82 -0.19
CA SER A 645 40.81 -19.82 0.23
C SER A 645 41.67 -19.25 1.36
N ALA A 646 42.26 -20.13 2.16
CA ALA A 646 43.30 -19.77 3.12
C ALA A 646 44.43 -18.99 2.40
N GLY A 647 44.67 -17.74 2.81
CA GLY A 647 45.69 -16.86 2.21
C GLY A 647 45.23 -15.95 1.07
N SER A 648 43.97 -16.03 0.61
CA SER A 648 43.42 -15.00 -0.28
C SER A 648 43.37 -13.66 0.46
N GLU A 649 43.92 -12.59 -0.12
CA GLU A 649 43.85 -11.24 0.48
C GLU A 649 42.67 -10.41 -0.02
N ILE A 650 41.97 -10.87 -1.06
CA ILE A 650 40.84 -10.14 -1.65
C ILE A 650 39.57 -10.40 -0.82
N PRO A 651 39.04 -9.42 -0.08
CA PRO A 651 37.81 -9.59 0.68
C PRO A 651 36.58 -9.51 -0.24
N ILE A 652 35.65 -10.44 -0.08
CA ILE A 652 34.36 -10.42 -0.78
C ILE A 652 33.29 -9.96 0.21
N PRO A 653 32.56 -8.86 -0.05
CA PRO A 653 31.49 -8.42 0.85
C PRO A 653 30.45 -9.52 1.07
N ILE A 654 30.12 -9.80 2.33
CA ILE A 654 28.99 -10.63 2.71
C ILE A 654 27.81 -9.69 3.01
N GLY A 655 26.64 -9.95 2.44
CA GLY A 655 25.49 -9.07 2.64
C GLY A 655 24.21 -9.57 1.97
N ARG A 656 23.15 -8.75 2.00
CA ARG A 656 21.92 -8.98 1.24
C ARG A 656 21.65 -7.80 0.32
N ILE A 657 21.83 -8.02 -0.99
CA ILE A 657 21.53 -7.03 -2.03
C ILE A 657 20.51 -7.55 -3.05
N VAL A 658 20.28 -8.86 -3.10
CA VAL A 658 19.30 -9.49 -4.00
C VAL A 658 17.89 -9.39 -3.43
N GLY A 659 16.89 -9.44 -4.30
CA GLY A 659 15.47 -9.27 -3.97
C GLY A 659 14.98 -7.84 -4.21
N ASP A 660 13.88 -7.48 -3.57
CA ASP A 660 13.11 -6.26 -3.87
C ASP A 660 13.13 -5.21 -2.74
N ILE A 661 13.90 -5.43 -1.68
CA ILE A 661 13.97 -4.55 -0.51
C ILE A 661 15.15 -3.58 -0.68
N VAL A 662 14.84 -2.28 -0.80
CA VAL A 662 15.84 -1.21 -0.96
C VAL A 662 16.66 -0.96 0.30
N ASP A 663 16.00 -0.94 1.46
CA ASP A 663 16.61 -0.59 2.75
C ASP A 663 16.36 -1.70 3.77
N ARG A 664 17.35 -2.59 3.90
CA ARG A 664 17.25 -3.76 4.79
C ARG A 664 17.55 -3.44 6.25
N ASN A 665 18.16 -2.28 6.56
CA ASN A 665 18.52 -1.91 7.93
C ASN A 665 17.31 -1.70 8.87
N LYS A 666 16.11 -1.54 8.31
CA LYS A 666 14.85 -1.31 9.01
C LYS A 666 13.89 -2.50 8.96
N THR A 667 14.16 -3.47 8.09
CA THR A 667 13.24 -4.57 7.79
C THR A 667 13.81 -5.90 8.27
N ASP A 668 15.06 -6.21 7.92
CA ASP A 668 15.84 -7.36 8.39
C ASP A 668 16.39 -7.08 9.81
N LEU A 669 15.48 -7.03 10.79
CA LEU A 669 15.79 -6.80 12.19
C LEU A 669 15.87 -8.12 12.95
N PHE A 670 16.96 -8.30 13.69
CA PHE A 670 17.24 -9.49 14.48
C PHE A 670 17.35 -9.14 15.98
N PRO A 671 16.97 -10.05 16.89
CA PRO A 671 17.13 -9.84 18.32
C PRO A 671 18.60 -9.80 18.73
N VAL A 672 18.86 -9.24 19.92
CA VAL A 672 20.15 -9.40 20.58
C VAL A 672 20.13 -10.76 21.29
N THR A 673 21.12 -11.60 21.00
CA THR A 673 21.30 -12.92 21.63
C THR A 673 22.77 -13.04 22.03
N HIS A 674 23.05 -13.42 23.27
CA HIS A 674 24.40 -13.45 23.85
C HIS A 674 25.20 -12.13 23.67
N GLY A 675 24.53 -10.98 23.77
CA GLY A 675 25.15 -9.66 23.59
C GLY A 675 25.56 -9.35 22.15
N VAL A 676 24.99 -10.06 21.17
CA VAL A 676 25.29 -9.93 19.74
C VAL A 676 24.00 -9.78 18.94
N ARG A 677 24.01 -8.97 17.89
CA ARG A 677 22.97 -8.93 16.85
C ARG A 677 23.58 -8.79 15.45
N PRO A 678 23.12 -9.54 14.45
CA PRO A 678 23.43 -9.24 13.06
C PRO A 678 22.68 -7.99 12.62
N HIS A 679 23.29 -7.25 11.69
CA HIS A 679 22.77 -6.00 11.17
C HIS A 679 23.16 -5.85 9.71
N LEU A 680 22.21 -5.47 8.86
CA LEU A 680 22.49 -5.08 7.48
C LEU A 680 22.61 -3.57 7.38
N THR A 681 23.73 -3.09 6.84
CA THR A 681 23.97 -1.67 6.64
C THR A 681 23.07 -1.08 5.55
N GLY A 682 23.08 0.23 5.37
CA GLY A 682 22.37 0.88 4.24
C GLY A 682 22.92 0.52 2.84
N THR A 683 24.09 -0.12 2.76
CA THR A 683 24.65 -0.72 1.53
C THR A 683 24.30 -2.19 1.39
N GLY A 684 23.66 -2.80 2.39
CA GLY A 684 23.29 -4.21 2.42
C GLY A 684 24.39 -5.13 2.95
N ASP A 685 25.49 -4.60 3.47
CA ASP A 685 26.60 -5.41 3.99
C ASP A 685 26.25 -5.95 5.39
N LEU A 686 26.66 -7.18 5.68
CA LEU A 686 26.42 -7.85 6.94
C LEU A 686 27.46 -7.44 7.97
N THR A 687 26.97 -6.87 9.06
CA THR A 687 27.75 -6.42 10.21
C THR A 687 27.26 -7.13 11.46
N ILE A 688 28.20 -7.60 12.28
CA ILE A 688 27.94 -8.06 13.64
C ILE A 688 27.99 -6.82 14.55
N ILE A 689 26.97 -6.60 15.36
CA ILE A 689 26.96 -5.56 16.39
C ILE A 689 26.92 -6.23 17.76
N SER A 690 27.81 -5.82 18.66
CA SER A 690 27.76 -6.18 20.08
C SER A 690 27.44 -4.91 20.90
N PRO A 691 26.15 -4.66 21.22
CA PRO A 691 25.77 -3.57 22.10
C PRO A 691 26.25 -3.83 23.55
N ILE A 692 26.32 -2.78 24.37
CA ILE A 692 26.56 -2.93 25.82
C ILE A 692 25.48 -3.88 26.36
N THR A 693 25.92 -4.88 27.14
CA THR A 693 25.03 -5.69 27.96
C THR A 693 24.46 -4.80 29.06
N ASP A 694 23.23 -4.34 28.92
CA ASP A 694 22.41 -4.08 30.11
C ASP A 694 22.18 -5.47 30.72
N ASN A 695 22.83 -5.70 31.87
CA ASN A 695 22.72 -6.94 32.64
C ASN A 695 21.33 -7.07 33.25
#